data_AF-A0A1W9UTM3-F1
#
_entry.id   AF-A0A1W9UTM3-F1
#
_cell.length_a   1.000
_cell.length_b   1.000
_cell.length_c   1.000
_cell.angle_alpha   90.00
_cell.angle_beta   90.00
_cell.angle_gamma   90.00
#
_symmetry.space_group_name_H-M   'P 1'
#
loop_
_entity.id
_entity.type
_entity.pdbx_description
1 polymer ?
#
loop_
_entity_poly.entity_id
_entity_poly.type
_entity_poly.pdbx_seq_one_letter_code
_entity_poly.pdbx_strand_id
1 'polypeptide(L)'
;MRPKLNILSDEMADQIIAEGFELLMDPGVRVHNEDALKLLADAGAKVDMETRIAYIPESIARRALETRPSEFYLYNLDGEPTVYYGGDSIQFDPGSAAIAILDSETQEQRPPLTDDFVKFVKLVETIPQLDAQSTAMICTDVPGEIGDLYRLYLALNYMRKPIITGAFRKDTWWTMKDMLVAMVGSEEALAAKPIAVFDVCPSPPLLWSDLTCQNMIDCARYSIPSELVSMPLAGATSPVTLAAAVVQHTAECLSGVTISQLAQEGAPIVWGGSPAAFDMREGTTPMGAVGTWMIDCAYTQVGKRLGMPTHAYLGMSDAKVVDAQCGLESSGGALMAALAGVNMVSGAGMMDFESCQSYEKLVIDAEIIGMAKRLVAGIEARDEPIALTLMRKLGHRADYLAQMHTLKWFGKELYIPSSVIDRGTLDGWKRKGAKTAWGRAQDRVNELLATYEPSPISDELRAELRDITTKAAQKFGMKKMSEKLSNNGQLLSAITNSIVEGEPDETVDLTRQAIEANIKPLTIINEGLVPGMNIVGDKFQSGEYFLPHLIIAASGMQRSMKLLEPELQARQQAVERAGTLVIGSVAGDIHEIGKSLVGTMMSASGFQVYDLGVDVPTEVFVAKIRETGANLLGLSALLTTTMTVQRDVIEALEEAGIRDQVKVIIGGAPVNQEWADTIGADGYADDAVGAIELAKQLVG
;
A
#
# COMPACT_ATOMS: atom_id res chain seq x y z
N MET A 1 -22.57 18.50 -16.24
CA MET A 1 -23.06 18.95 -14.92
C MET A 1 -22.55 17.95 -13.89
N ARG A 2 -21.88 18.41 -12.82
CA ARG A 2 -21.43 17.54 -11.73
C ARG A 2 -22.63 17.20 -10.82
N PRO A 3 -22.87 15.90 -10.52
CA PRO A 3 -23.81 15.50 -9.47
C PRO A 3 -23.38 16.02 -8.09
N LYS A 4 -24.35 16.43 -7.25
CA LYS A 4 -24.11 16.92 -5.89
C LYS A 4 -25.09 16.29 -4.89
N LEU A 5 -24.66 16.19 -3.63
CA LEU A 5 -25.48 15.81 -2.48
C LEU A 5 -25.54 16.98 -1.50
N ASN A 6 -26.75 17.44 -1.19
CA ASN A 6 -27.02 18.34 -0.06
C ASN A 6 -27.86 17.56 0.94
N ILE A 7 -27.39 17.46 2.19
CA ILE A 7 -28.09 16.72 3.24
C ILE A 7 -28.85 17.65 4.20
N LEU A 8 -28.43 18.90 4.28
CA LEU A 8 -29.10 19.96 5.04
C LEU A 8 -29.84 20.90 4.09
N SER A 9 -30.96 21.46 4.54
CA SER A 9 -31.51 22.67 3.90
C SER A 9 -30.62 23.87 4.19
N ASP A 10 -30.75 24.92 3.40
CA ASP A 10 -29.98 26.16 3.59
C ASP A 10 -30.27 26.79 4.96
N GLU A 11 -31.53 26.79 5.38
CA GLU A 11 -31.96 27.34 6.67
C GLU A 11 -31.38 26.54 7.84
N MET A 12 -31.35 25.21 7.73
CA MET A 12 -30.78 24.36 8.76
C MET A 12 -29.27 24.52 8.87
N ALA A 13 -28.57 24.67 7.73
CA ALA A 13 -27.14 24.93 7.73
C ALA A 13 -26.81 26.30 8.36
N ASP A 14 -27.59 27.35 8.07
CA ASP A 14 -27.43 28.66 8.71
C ASP A 14 -27.69 28.61 10.21
N GLN A 15 -28.70 27.86 10.64
CA GLN A 15 -28.99 27.66 12.06
C GLN A 15 -27.84 26.95 12.76
N ILE A 16 -27.27 25.89 12.18
CA ILE A 16 -26.12 25.18 12.77
C ILE A 16 -24.92 26.12 12.92
N ILE A 17 -24.64 26.95 11.91
CA ILE A 17 -23.55 27.94 11.99
C ILE A 17 -23.79 28.94 13.12
N ALA A 18 -25.01 29.49 13.23
CA ALA A 18 -25.36 30.44 14.27
C ALA A 18 -25.20 29.82 15.68
N GLU A 19 -25.75 28.62 15.90
CA GLU A 19 -25.61 27.89 17.17
C GLU A 19 -24.14 27.51 17.45
N GLY A 20 -23.35 27.21 16.42
CA GLY A 20 -21.91 26.98 16.55
C GLY A 20 -21.15 28.20 17.08
N PHE A 21 -21.49 29.41 16.62
CA PHE A 21 -20.95 30.65 17.19
C PHE A 21 -21.43 30.91 18.61
N GLU A 22 -22.68 30.57 18.94
CA GLU A 22 -23.20 30.71 20.31
C GLU A 22 -22.43 29.82 21.30
N LEU A 23 -22.10 28.57 20.90
CA LEU A 23 -21.30 27.66 21.75
C LEU A 23 -19.89 28.18 22.05
N LEU A 24 -19.31 29.02 21.19
CA LEU A 24 -18.04 29.70 21.47
C LEU A 24 -18.12 30.71 22.62
N MET A 25 -19.32 31.20 22.93
CA MET A 25 -19.60 32.17 23.99
C MET A 25 -20.27 31.54 25.22
N ASP A 26 -21.04 30.47 25.06
CA ASP A 26 -21.64 29.72 26.16
C ASP A 26 -21.83 28.24 25.73
N PRO A 27 -21.07 27.28 26.28
CA PRO A 27 -20.24 27.40 27.49
C PRO A 27 -18.84 28.00 27.26
N GLY A 28 -18.46 28.28 26.00
CA GLY A 28 -17.08 28.59 25.64
C GLY A 28 -16.23 27.35 25.41
N VAL A 29 -14.96 27.56 25.08
CA VAL A 29 -14.02 26.51 24.69
C VAL A 29 -12.93 26.36 25.75
N ARG A 30 -12.71 25.14 26.26
CA ARG A 30 -11.62 24.88 27.20
C ARG A 30 -10.31 24.75 26.44
N VAL A 31 -9.30 25.54 26.79
CA VAL A 31 -8.01 25.54 26.08
C VAL A 31 -6.87 25.32 27.07
N HIS A 32 -6.20 24.16 26.97
CA HIS A 32 -5.09 23.81 27.86
C HIS A 32 -3.76 24.43 27.43
N ASN A 33 -3.68 25.01 26.22
CA ASN A 33 -2.47 25.67 25.73
C ASN A 33 -2.42 27.14 26.18
N GLU A 34 -1.31 27.56 26.80
CA GLU A 34 -1.15 28.93 27.34
C GLU A 34 -0.99 29.98 26.23
N ASP A 35 -0.30 29.64 25.15
CA ASP A 35 -0.08 30.54 24.02
C ASP A 35 -1.41 30.84 23.30
N ALA A 36 -2.23 29.81 23.10
CA ALA A 36 -3.58 29.95 22.55
C ALA A 36 -4.50 30.83 23.43
N LEU A 37 -4.51 30.62 24.75
CA LEU A 37 -5.28 31.46 25.68
C LEU A 37 -4.84 32.93 25.59
N LYS A 38 -3.53 33.17 25.47
CA LYS A 38 -2.97 34.51 25.31
C LYS A 38 -3.38 35.14 23.99
N LEU A 39 -3.25 34.42 22.86
CA LEU A 39 -3.68 34.89 21.55
C LEU A 39 -5.17 35.31 21.56
N LEU A 40 -6.03 34.49 22.16
CA LEU A 40 -7.45 34.78 22.30
C LEU A 40 -7.70 36.02 23.20
N ALA A 41 -7.03 36.12 24.34
CA ALA A 41 -7.16 37.27 25.24
C ALA A 41 -6.67 38.58 24.59
N ASP A 42 -5.53 38.55 23.90
CA ASP A 42 -4.95 39.70 23.19
C ASP A 42 -5.86 40.16 22.04
N ALA A 43 -6.62 39.24 21.43
CA ALA A 43 -7.65 39.54 20.43
C ALA A 43 -8.95 40.10 21.03
N GLY A 44 -9.10 40.11 22.36
CA GLY A 44 -10.26 40.64 23.07
C GLY A 44 -11.29 39.60 23.51
N ALA A 45 -10.99 38.30 23.43
CA ALA A 45 -11.81 37.26 24.03
C ALA A 45 -11.73 37.32 25.56
N LYS A 46 -12.83 37.02 26.25
CA LYS A 46 -12.79 36.87 27.70
C LYS A 46 -12.21 35.49 28.00
N VAL A 47 -11.15 35.44 28.80
CA VAL A 47 -10.50 34.18 29.21
C VAL A 47 -10.56 34.05 30.73
N ASP A 48 -11.11 32.94 31.20
CA ASP A 48 -11.00 32.51 32.58
C ASP A 48 -9.76 31.61 32.72
N MET A 49 -8.72 32.14 33.36
CA MET A 49 -7.44 31.42 33.53
C MET A 49 -7.51 30.31 34.60
N GLU A 50 -8.48 30.35 35.52
CA GLU A 50 -8.65 29.31 36.53
C GLU A 50 -9.29 28.06 35.92
N THR A 51 -10.38 28.26 35.18
CA THR A 51 -11.08 27.16 34.49
C THR A 51 -10.49 26.83 33.12
N ARG A 52 -9.57 27.68 32.62
CA ARG A 52 -8.97 27.64 31.28
C ARG A 52 -10.01 27.68 30.15
N ILE A 53 -11.10 28.41 30.36
CA ILE A 53 -12.18 28.57 29.37
C ILE A 53 -12.02 29.92 28.67
N ALA A 54 -11.99 29.87 27.33
CA ALA A 54 -12.06 31.05 26.48
C ALA A 54 -13.47 31.22 25.92
N TYR A 55 -14.03 32.40 26.14
CA TYR A 55 -15.31 32.84 25.58
C TYR A 55 -14.99 33.71 24.36
N ILE A 56 -15.13 33.14 23.17
CA ILE A 56 -14.65 33.72 21.90
C ILE A 56 -15.82 34.46 21.23
N PRO A 57 -15.81 35.80 21.17
CA PRO A 57 -16.85 36.55 20.49
C PRO A 57 -16.94 36.19 19.02
N GLU A 58 -18.16 36.10 18.50
CA GLU A 58 -18.46 35.84 17.09
C GLU A 58 -17.68 36.78 16.14
N SER A 59 -17.50 38.04 16.51
CA SER A 59 -16.73 39.01 15.72
C SER A 59 -15.25 38.61 15.51
N ILE A 60 -14.62 37.98 16.51
CA ILE A 60 -13.24 37.49 16.40
C ILE A 60 -13.20 36.28 15.47
N ALA A 61 -14.11 35.32 15.67
CA ALA A 61 -14.16 34.12 14.86
C ALA A 61 -14.54 34.41 13.39
N ARG A 62 -15.43 35.38 13.14
CA ARG A 62 -15.74 35.85 11.78
C ARG A 62 -14.54 36.51 11.10
N ARG A 63 -13.78 37.34 11.82
CA ARG A 63 -12.54 37.91 11.27
C ARG A 63 -11.55 36.81 10.87
N ALA A 64 -11.40 35.76 11.68
CA ALA A 64 -10.55 34.62 11.32
C ALA A 64 -11.01 33.93 10.02
N LEU A 65 -12.32 33.77 9.82
CA LEU A 65 -12.87 33.22 8.56
C LEU A 65 -12.58 34.11 7.34
N GLU A 66 -12.41 35.43 7.53
CA GLU A 66 -12.07 36.38 6.46
C GLU A 66 -10.58 36.36 6.09
N THR A 67 -9.68 36.12 7.06
CA THR A 67 -8.22 36.18 6.83
C THR A 67 -7.64 34.87 6.30
N ARG A 68 -8.31 33.74 6.54
CA ARG A 68 -7.85 32.42 6.11
C ARG A 68 -8.01 32.25 4.58
N PRO A 69 -7.14 31.47 3.91
CA PRO A 69 -7.28 31.20 2.48
C PRO A 69 -8.52 30.34 2.19
N SER A 70 -9.28 30.71 1.15
CA SER A 70 -10.43 29.94 0.67
C SER A 70 -10.06 28.66 -0.05
N GLU A 71 -8.86 28.62 -0.61
CA GLU A 71 -8.34 27.52 -1.40
C GLU A 71 -6.81 27.50 -1.38
N PHE A 72 -6.21 26.33 -1.53
CA PHE A 72 -4.77 26.17 -1.68
C PHE A 72 -4.43 24.80 -2.34
N TYR A 73 -3.15 24.60 -2.66
CA TYR A 73 -2.65 23.35 -3.22
C TYR A 73 -1.64 22.69 -2.29
N LEU A 74 -1.59 21.35 -2.32
CA LEU A 74 -0.38 20.61 -1.96
C LEU A 74 0.37 20.19 -3.22
N TYR A 75 1.68 20.09 -3.07
CA TYR A 75 2.60 19.78 -4.15
C TYR A 75 3.24 18.41 -3.95
N ASN A 76 3.46 17.68 -5.03
CA ASN A 76 4.33 16.52 -5.02
C ASN A 76 5.81 16.97 -4.94
N LEU A 77 6.72 16.00 -4.78
CA LEU A 77 8.16 16.27 -4.72
C LEU A 77 8.76 16.81 -6.03
N ASP A 78 8.06 16.63 -7.16
CA ASP A 78 8.42 17.23 -8.45
C ASP A 78 7.99 18.71 -8.54
N GLY A 79 7.31 19.23 -7.52
CA GLY A 79 6.86 20.62 -7.42
C GLY A 79 5.60 20.95 -8.22
N GLU A 80 4.84 19.92 -8.61
CA GLU A 80 3.56 20.01 -9.31
C GLU A 80 2.39 20.08 -8.32
N PRO A 81 1.36 20.93 -8.56
CA PRO A 81 0.19 21.02 -7.71
C PRO A 81 -0.74 19.80 -7.91
N THR A 82 -0.70 18.83 -7.00
CA THR A 82 -1.39 17.54 -7.15
C THR A 82 -2.72 17.50 -6.40
N VAL A 83 -2.77 18.03 -5.18
CA VAL A 83 -3.98 18.10 -4.36
C VAL A 83 -4.47 19.53 -4.33
N TYR A 84 -5.76 19.72 -4.62
CA TYR A 84 -6.39 21.03 -4.59
C TYR A 84 -7.47 21.06 -3.52
N TYR A 85 -7.25 21.85 -2.46
CA TYR A 85 -8.21 22.10 -1.42
C TYR A 85 -9.06 23.31 -1.81
N GLY A 86 -10.18 23.12 -2.51
CA GLY A 86 -11.01 24.24 -2.91
C GLY A 86 -12.25 23.87 -3.72
N GLY A 87 -13.32 24.64 -3.55
CA GLY A 87 -14.60 24.40 -4.21
C GLY A 87 -15.08 22.97 -3.95
N ASP A 88 -15.49 22.26 -5.01
CA ASP A 88 -15.92 20.87 -4.95
C ASP A 88 -14.86 19.87 -5.42
N SER A 89 -13.58 20.24 -5.57
CA SER A 89 -12.54 19.25 -5.88
C SER A 89 -12.60 18.06 -4.91
N ILE A 90 -12.22 16.88 -5.39
CA ILE A 90 -12.20 15.68 -4.56
C ILE A 90 -10.86 15.00 -4.72
N GLN A 91 -10.26 14.67 -3.59
CA GLN A 91 -9.03 13.93 -3.48
C GLN A 91 -9.19 12.86 -2.40
N PHE A 92 -8.38 11.81 -2.52
CA PHE A 92 -8.40 10.68 -1.60
C PHE A 92 -7.00 10.35 -1.12
N ASP A 93 -6.91 9.99 0.14
CA ASP A 93 -5.70 9.45 0.77
C ASP A 93 -6.05 8.27 1.69
N PRO A 94 -5.06 7.45 2.05
CA PRO A 94 -5.28 6.40 3.03
C PRO A 94 -5.53 6.98 4.43
N GLY A 95 -6.31 6.30 5.27
CA GLY A 95 -6.46 6.76 6.65
C GLY A 95 -5.15 6.69 7.45
N SER A 96 -5.02 7.52 8.50
CA SER A 96 -3.77 7.66 9.28
C SER A 96 -3.76 6.91 10.62
N ALA A 97 -2.55 6.60 11.11
CA ALA A 97 -2.31 6.15 12.48
C ALA A 97 -2.99 4.83 12.94
N ALA A 98 -3.27 3.90 12.02
CA ALA A 98 -3.72 2.56 12.38
C ALA A 98 -2.70 1.86 13.30
N ILE A 99 -3.21 1.12 14.28
CA ILE A 99 -2.41 0.38 15.28
C ILE A 99 -2.22 -1.10 14.89
N ALA A 100 -2.95 -1.56 13.88
CA ALA A 100 -2.89 -2.91 13.35
C ALA A 100 -2.77 -2.90 11.81
N ILE A 101 -2.26 -4.01 11.28
CA ILE A 101 -2.32 -4.36 9.87
C ILE A 101 -2.92 -5.75 9.73
N LEU A 102 -3.79 -5.95 8.73
CA LEU A 102 -4.28 -7.27 8.34
C LEU A 102 -3.20 -7.99 7.54
N ASP A 103 -2.72 -9.11 8.07
CA ASP A 103 -1.73 -9.91 7.39
C ASP A 103 -2.31 -10.60 6.14
N SER A 104 -1.66 -10.41 4.99
CA SER A 104 -2.11 -10.95 3.71
C SER A 104 -2.18 -12.47 3.66
N GLU A 105 -1.33 -13.18 4.40
CA GLU A 105 -1.24 -14.64 4.36
C GLU A 105 -2.21 -15.26 5.36
N THR A 106 -2.19 -14.76 6.60
CA THR A 106 -2.98 -15.35 7.69
C THR A 106 -4.39 -14.75 7.82
N GLN A 107 -4.61 -13.56 7.27
CA GLN A 107 -5.81 -12.73 7.52
C GLN A 107 -6.05 -12.42 9.00
N GLU A 108 -4.99 -12.47 9.81
CA GLU A 108 -5.02 -12.04 11.20
C GLU A 108 -4.54 -10.60 11.32
N GLN A 109 -5.17 -9.83 12.19
CA GLN A 109 -4.69 -8.50 12.53
C GLN A 109 -3.50 -8.60 13.49
N ARG A 110 -2.41 -7.90 13.17
CA ARG A 110 -1.21 -7.84 14.00
C ARG A 110 -0.66 -6.42 14.08
N PRO A 111 0.15 -6.09 15.10
CA PRO A 111 0.87 -4.82 15.11
C PRO A 111 1.73 -4.65 13.85
N PRO A 112 1.75 -3.45 13.23
CA PRO A 112 2.55 -3.19 12.05
C PRO A 112 4.03 -2.98 12.42
N LEU A 113 4.90 -3.35 11.50
CA LEU A 113 6.35 -3.17 11.59
C LEU A 113 6.83 -2.14 10.55
N THR A 114 8.09 -1.74 10.64
CA THR A 114 8.71 -0.81 9.66
C THR A 114 8.54 -1.29 8.22
N ASP A 115 8.76 -2.58 7.96
CA ASP A 115 8.70 -3.15 6.61
C ASP A 115 7.28 -3.11 6.04
N ASP A 116 6.25 -3.23 6.90
CA ASP A 116 4.85 -3.07 6.50
C ASP A 116 4.57 -1.64 6.04
N PHE A 117 5.01 -0.65 6.83
CA PHE A 117 4.83 0.75 6.49
C PHE A 117 5.54 1.11 5.17
N VAL A 118 6.77 0.63 4.96
CA VAL A 118 7.50 0.86 3.70
C VAL A 118 6.77 0.23 2.52
N LYS A 119 6.28 -1.01 2.65
CA LYS A 119 5.46 -1.66 1.62
C LYS A 119 4.19 -0.87 1.34
N PHE A 120 3.54 -0.34 2.37
CA PHE A 120 2.34 0.49 2.24
C PHE A 120 2.60 1.78 1.45
N VAL A 121 3.65 2.54 1.80
CA VAL A 121 4.01 3.79 1.09
C VAL A 121 4.26 3.51 -0.39
N LYS A 122 5.01 2.46 -0.71
CA LYS A 122 5.29 2.04 -2.10
C LYS A 122 4.01 1.69 -2.85
N LEU A 123 3.09 0.98 -2.20
CA LEU A 123 1.81 0.60 -2.80
C LEU A 123 0.93 1.83 -3.07
N VAL A 124 0.83 2.76 -2.12
CA VAL A 124 0.06 4.00 -2.32
C VAL A 124 0.63 4.82 -3.47
N GLU A 125 1.96 4.86 -3.63
CA GLU A 125 2.62 5.59 -4.72
C GLU A 125 2.18 5.08 -6.10
N THR A 126 2.00 3.77 -6.26
CA THR A 126 1.64 3.14 -7.54
C THR A 126 0.14 3.10 -7.83
N ILE A 127 -0.72 3.47 -6.86
CA ILE A 127 -2.17 3.56 -7.05
C ILE A 127 -2.55 4.96 -7.57
N PRO A 128 -2.99 5.13 -8.83
CA PRO A 128 -3.32 6.45 -9.38
C PRO A 128 -4.62 7.05 -8.82
N GLN A 129 -5.46 6.24 -8.18
CA GLN A 129 -6.72 6.72 -7.59
C GLN A 129 -6.51 7.47 -6.28
N LEU A 130 -5.38 7.27 -5.59
CA LEU A 130 -5.00 8.00 -4.37
C LEU A 130 -4.14 9.20 -4.75
N ASP A 131 -4.52 10.39 -4.29
CA ASP A 131 -3.89 11.67 -4.68
C ASP A 131 -2.78 12.09 -3.71
N ALA A 132 -2.82 11.57 -2.48
CA ALA A 132 -1.82 11.83 -1.45
C ALA A 132 -1.44 10.53 -0.70
N GLN A 133 -0.29 10.59 -0.06
CA GLN A 133 0.14 9.66 0.97
C GLN A 133 -0.50 10.00 2.30
N SER A 134 -0.50 9.03 3.19
CA SER A 134 -0.74 9.30 4.59
C SER A 134 0.27 8.56 5.43
N THR A 135 0.23 8.89 6.70
CA THR A 135 1.20 8.43 7.66
C THR A 135 0.58 7.21 8.38
N ALA A 136 0.21 6.23 7.55
CA ALA A 136 -0.95 5.36 7.69
C ALA A 136 -1.03 4.46 8.92
N MET A 137 0.10 4.07 9.50
CA MET A 137 0.15 3.10 10.61
C MET A 137 1.32 3.38 11.58
N ILE A 138 1.18 2.94 12.83
CA ILE A 138 2.16 3.16 13.91
C ILE A 138 3.05 1.92 14.08
N CYS A 139 4.28 1.99 13.60
CA CYS A 139 5.25 0.88 13.69
C CYS A 139 5.62 0.56 15.14
N THR A 140 5.59 -0.71 15.51
CA THR A 140 5.89 -1.18 16.89
C THR A 140 7.33 -1.65 17.11
N ASP A 141 8.13 -1.75 16.05
CA ASP A 141 9.56 -2.13 16.10
C ASP A 141 10.51 -0.94 16.33
N VAL A 142 9.96 0.22 16.69
CA VAL A 142 10.69 1.43 17.09
C VAL A 142 10.16 1.97 18.43
N PRO A 143 10.94 2.79 19.16
CA PRO A 143 10.44 3.44 20.37
C PRO A 143 9.21 4.29 20.08
N GLY A 144 8.18 4.16 20.92
CA GLY A 144 6.91 4.85 20.73
C GLY A 144 7.04 6.38 20.76
N GLU A 145 8.06 6.91 21.43
CA GLU A 145 8.33 8.35 21.54
C GLU A 145 8.68 9.02 20.20
N ILE A 146 9.17 8.25 19.23
CA ILE A 146 9.50 8.74 17.88
C ILE A 146 8.51 8.23 16.83
N GLY A 147 7.43 7.56 17.24
CA GLY A 147 6.52 6.87 16.34
C GLY A 147 5.91 7.78 15.27
N ASP A 148 5.68 9.05 15.57
CA ASP A 148 5.10 10.07 14.68
C ASP A 148 6.10 10.62 13.64
N LEU A 149 7.31 10.99 14.07
CA LEU A 149 8.36 11.48 13.17
C LEU A 149 8.96 10.34 12.35
N TYR A 150 8.99 9.12 12.88
CA TYR A 150 9.61 7.97 12.21
C TYR A 150 8.82 7.56 10.98
N ARG A 151 7.50 7.46 11.10
CA ARG A 151 6.60 7.20 9.97
C ARG A 151 6.68 8.29 8.88
N LEU A 152 6.85 9.56 9.25
CA LEU A 152 7.09 10.63 8.28
C LEU A 152 8.46 10.46 7.60
N TYR A 153 9.51 10.20 8.37
CA TYR A 153 10.84 9.90 7.84
C TYR A 153 10.81 8.74 6.84
N LEU A 154 10.10 7.65 7.16
CA LEU A 154 9.90 6.53 6.24
C LEU A 154 9.22 6.99 4.97
N ALA A 155 8.07 7.67 5.08
CA ALA A 155 7.31 8.10 3.91
C ALA A 155 8.14 9.00 2.98
N LEU A 156 8.84 10.00 3.51
CA LEU A 156 9.69 10.92 2.73
C LEU A 156 10.79 10.21 1.95
N ASN A 157 11.24 9.04 2.39
CA ASN A 157 12.25 8.25 1.69
C ASN A 157 11.72 7.48 0.46
N TYR A 158 10.41 7.26 0.37
CA TYR A 158 9.79 6.38 -0.62
C TYR A 158 8.66 7.03 -1.43
N MET A 159 8.09 8.14 -0.98
CA MET A 159 6.99 8.81 -1.67
C MET A 159 7.45 9.80 -2.75
N ARG A 160 6.52 10.16 -3.65
CA ARG A 160 6.55 11.40 -4.44
C ARG A 160 5.32 12.27 -4.19
N LYS A 161 4.15 11.67 -3.96
CA LYS A 161 2.88 12.38 -3.67
C LYS A 161 2.98 13.23 -2.38
N PRO A 162 2.20 14.31 -2.21
CA PRO A 162 2.09 15.02 -0.93
C PRO A 162 1.59 14.11 0.19
N ILE A 163 1.76 14.49 1.46
CA ILE A 163 1.45 13.64 2.62
C ILE A 163 0.56 14.29 3.68
N ILE A 164 -0.44 13.54 4.14
CA ILE A 164 -1.22 13.85 5.35
C ILE A 164 -0.50 13.21 6.54
N THR A 165 -0.15 14.03 7.54
CA THR A 165 0.60 13.61 8.72
C THR A 165 0.09 14.24 10.00
N GLY A 166 0.73 13.95 11.13
CA GLY A 166 0.34 14.47 12.44
C GLY A 166 1.44 14.20 13.46
N ALA A 167 1.58 15.10 14.44
CA ALA A 167 2.56 14.98 15.51
C ALA A 167 1.88 14.55 16.81
N PHE A 168 2.45 13.56 17.49
CA PHE A 168 2.00 13.06 18.78
C PHE A 168 2.66 13.78 19.95
N ARG A 169 3.65 14.65 19.68
CA ARG A 169 4.34 15.44 20.69
C ARG A 169 4.72 16.83 20.16
N LYS A 170 4.92 17.78 21.08
CA LYS A 170 5.33 19.15 20.75
C LYS A 170 6.78 19.22 20.26
N ASP A 171 7.65 18.38 20.84
CA ASP A 171 9.07 18.37 20.55
C ASP A 171 9.41 17.64 19.24
N THR A 172 8.62 16.63 18.88
CA THR A 172 8.78 15.88 17.62
C THR A 172 8.33 16.70 16.41
N TRP A 173 7.34 17.58 16.56
CA TRP A 173 6.87 18.47 15.50
C TRP A 173 8.02 19.26 14.84
N TRP A 174 8.93 19.82 15.63
CA TRP A 174 10.10 20.54 15.10
C TRP A 174 10.99 19.66 14.22
N THR A 175 11.17 18.40 14.61
CA THR A 175 11.94 17.44 13.80
C THR A 175 11.22 17.12 12.49
N MET A 176 9.88 17.00 12.53
CA MET A 176 9.06 16.79 11.35
C MET A 176 9.14 17.98 10.40
N LYS A 177 9.07 19.22 10.93
CA LYS A 177 9.28 20.44 10.17
C LYS A 177 10.66 20.47 9.50
N ASP A 178 11.72 20.16 10.25
CA ASP A 178 13.09 20.15 9.73
C ASP A 178 13.25 19.16 8.57
N MET A 179 12.62 17.98 8.66
CA MET A 179 12.60 17.01 7.56
C MET A 179 11.87 17.56 6.33
N LEU A 180 10.71 18.19 6.51
CA LEU A 180 9.96 18.80 5.40
C LEU A 180 10.73 19.95 4.75
N VAL A 181 11.41 20.78 5.55
CA VAL A 181 12.28 21.85 5.08
C VAL A 181 13.46 21.30 4.30
N ALA A 182 14.10 20.22 4.77
CA ALA A 182 15.17 19.56 4.03
C ALA A 182 14.68 19.05 2.66
N MET A 183 13.46 18.50 2.58
CA MET A 183 12.87 17.99 1.34
C MET A 183 12.65 19.07 0.28
N VAL A 184 12.24 20.27 0.68
CA VAL A 184 11.91 21.38 -0.25
C VAL A 184 12.99 22.47 -0.32
N GLY A 185 14.00 22.39 0.54
CA GLY A 185 15.21 23.23 0.58
C GLY A 185 15.16 24.46 1.48
N SER A 186 13.98 24.95 1.88
CA SER A 186 13.87 26.12 2.79
C SER A 186 12.47 26.24 3.42
N GLU A 187 12.35 27.01 4.50
CA GLU A 187 11.05 27.33 5.12
C GLU A 187 10.16 28.13 4.17
N GLU A 188 10.73 29.07 3.42
CA GLU A 188 9.99 29.88 2.45
C GLU A 188 9.45 29.02 1.28
N ALA A 189 10.24 28.05 0.82
CA ALA A 189 9.79 27.11 -0.20
C ALA A 189 8.65 26.21 0.32
N LEU A 190 8.75 25.74 1.57
CA LEU A 190 7.69 24.93 2.20
C LEU A 190 6.38 25.72 2.35
N ALA A 191 6.47 26.98 2.80
CA ALA A 191 5.31 27.86 2.93
C ALA A 191 4.66 28.17 1.58
N ALA A 192 5.46 28.36 0.53
CA ALA A 192 4.94 28.67 -0.82
C ALA A 192 4.36 27.45 -1.55
N LYS A 193 4.96 26.27 -1.34
CA LYS A 193 4.57 25.01 -1.97
C LYS A 193 4.56 23.88 -0.93
N PRO A 194 3.54 23.83 -0.08
CA PRO A 194 3.48 22.83 0.96
C PRO A 194 3.34 21.42 0.36
N ILE A 195 4.14 20.50 0.87
CA ILE A 195 4.09 19.07 0.50
C ILE A 195 3.37 18.22 1.55
N ALA A 196 2.94 18.83 2.66
CA ALA A 196 2.34 18.14 3.78
C ALA A 196 1.21 18.96 4.44
N VAL A 197 0.28 18.23 5.06
CA VAL A 197 -0.77 18.76 5.95
C VAL A 197 -0.65 18.06 7.30
N PHE A 198 -0.85 18.80 8.40
CA PHE A 198 -0.85 18.24 9.75
C PHE A 198 -2.25 18.14 10.34
N ASP A 199 -2.66 16.93 10.69
CA ASP A 199 -3.85 16.64 11.48
C ASP A 199 -3.71 17.22 12.89
N VAL A 200 -4.69 18.04 13.28
CA VAL A 200 -4.76 18.69 14.58
C VAL A 200 -6.16 18.54 15.17
N CYS A 201 -6.27 17.67 16.17
CA CYS A 201 -7.57 17.31 16.73
C CYS A 201 -7.95 18.21 17.91
N PRO A 202 -9.08 18.96 17.87
CA PRO A 202 -9.77 19.32 19.09
C PRO A 202 -10.29 18.05 19.77
N SER A 203 -10.46 18.09 21.09
CA SER A 203 -11.02 17.02 21.89
C SER A 203 -12.46 17.36 22.25
N PRO A 204 -13.46 16.61 21.79
CA PRO A 204 -14.83 16.83 22.18
C PRO A 204 -15.08 16.51 23.68
N PRO A 205 -15.99 17.24 24.34
CA PRO A 205 -16.68 18.42 23.85
C PRO A 205 -15.87 19.71 24.06
N LEU A 206 -15.75 20.53 23.01
CA LEU A 206 -15.28 21.93 23.08
C LEU A 206 -13.94 22.12 23.83
N LEU A 207 -12.95 21.26 23.58
CA LEU A 207 -11.66 21.31 24.26
C LEU A 207 -10.48 21.28 23.28
N TRP A 208 -9.45 22.05 23.60
CA TRP A 208 -8.13 21.98 22.96
C TRP A 208 -7.09 21.50 23.96
N SER A 209 -6.45 20.38 23.64
CA SER A 209 -5.32 19.87 24.41
C SER A 209 -4.11 20.80 24.24
N ASP A 210 -3.19 20.78 25.20
CA ASP A 210 -1.97 21.58 25.13
C ASP A 210 -1.12 21.21 23.89
N LEU A 211 -1.08 19.92 23.56
CA LEU A 211 -0.33 19.34 22.45
C LEU A 211 -0.89 19.73 21.08
N THR A 212 -2.14 19.33 20.79
CA THR A 212 -2.72 19.49 19.44
C THR A 212 -2.91 20.96 19.09
N CYS A 213 -3.21 21.78 20.09
CA CYS A 213 -3.30 23.23 19.93
C CYS A 213 -1.95 23.87 19.63
N GLN A 214 -0.86 23.40 20.27
CA GLN A 214 0.49 23.89 19.96
C GLN A 214 0.90 23.53 18.53
N ASN A 215 0.66 22.28 18.10
CA ASN A 215 0.98 21.85 16.74
C ASN A 215 0.25 22.73 15.70
N MET A 216 -1.02 23.07 15.94
CA MET A 216 -1.79 23.97 15.08
C MET A 216 -1.20 25.38 15.03
N ILE A 217 -0.82 25.95 16.19
CA ILE A 217 -0.17 27.27 16.27
C ILE A 217 1.16 27.27 15.53
N ASP A 218 1.97 26.22 15.71
CA ASP A 218 3.27 26.11 15.06
C ASP A 218 3.11 25.92 13.55
N CYS A 219 2.16 25.11 13.08
CA CYS A 219 1.81 25.01 11.66
C CYS A 219 1.44 26.38 11.08
N ALA A 220 0.57 27.12 11.77
CA ALA A 220 0.15 28.45 11.32
C ALA A 220 1.32 29.43 11.18
N ARG A 221 2.20 29.50 12.19
CA ARG A 221 3.37 30.40 12.20
C ARG A 221 4.36 30.14 11.06
N TYR A 222 4.46 28.90 10.60
CA TYR A 222 5.32 28.52 9.47
C TYR A 222 4.55 28.35 8.15
N SER A 223 3.25 28.71 8.11
CA SER A 223 2.38 28.54 6.95
C SER A 223 2.36 27.12 6.39
N ILE A 224 2.53 26.12 7.26
CA ILE A 224 2.33 24.72 6.94
C ILE A 224 0.84 24.42 7.14
N PRO A 225 0.13 23.86 6.14
CA PRO A 225 -1.28 23.56 6.27
C PRO A 225 -1.60 22.66 7.47
N SER A 226 -2.67 22.99 8.18
CA SER A 226 -3.23 22.15 9.24
C SER A 226 -4.66 21.70 8.91
N GLU A 227 -5.02 20.48 9.25
CA GLU A 227 -6.34 19.90 9.05
C GLU A 227 -6.99 19.59 10.39
N LEU A 228 -8.17 20.19 10.62
CA LEU A 228 -8.90 19.98 11.87
C LEU A 228 -9.57 18.61 11.84
N VAL A 229 -9.39 17.82 12.90
CA VAL A 229 -10.05 16.50 13.03
C VAL A 229 -10.89 16.47 14.31
N SER A 230 -12.03 17.17 14.28
CA SER A 230 -13.03 17.13 15.37
C SER A 230 -13.83 15.83 15.32
N MET A 231 -14.03 15.18 16.47
CA MET A 231 -14.61 13.82 16.55
C MET A 231 -15.80 13.67 17.52
N PRO A 232 -16.81 14.57 17.53
CA PRO A 232 -17.95 14.43 18.43
C PRO A 232 -18.69 13.11 18.16
N LEU A 233 -18.88 12.33 19.22
CA LEU A 233 -19.57 11.05 19.15
C LEU A 233 -21.03 11.25 19.52
N ALA A 234 -21.93 11.14 18.55
CA ALA A 234 -23.36 11.39 18.75
C ALA A 234 -23.92 10.36 19.74
N GLY A 235 -24.26 10.86 20.94
CA GLY A 235 -24.78 10.07 22.05
C GLY A 235 -23.77 9.82 23.18
N ALA A 236 -22.49 10.10 22.97
CA ALA A 236 -21.44 9.94 23.99
C ALA A 236 -20.76 11.27 24.35
N THR A 237 -19.92 11.80 23.46
CA THR A 237 -19.20 13.06 23.67
C THR A 237 -19.87 14.27 23.00
N SER A 238 -21.04 14.05 22.40
CA SER A 238 -21.96 15.06 21.90
C SER A 238 -23.42 14.58 22.05
N PRO A 239 -24.43 15.46 21.95
CA PRO A 239 -25.83 15.03 21.98
C PRO A 239 -26.14 14.01 20.87
N VAL A 240 -27.10 13.11 21.12
CA VAL A 240 -27.39 11.97 20.23
C VAL A 240 -27.97 12.34 18.86
N THR A 241 -28.51 13.55 18.73
CA THR A 241 -29.09 13.99 17.45
C THR A 241 -27.99 14.42 16.49
N LEU A 242 -28.03 13.93 15.25
CA LEU A 242 -26.99 14.20 14.25
C LEU A 242 -26.74 15.71 14.06
N ALA A 243 -27.81 16.52 14.02
CA ALA A 243 -27.69 17.97 13.88
C ALA A 243 -26.93 18.61 15.05
N ALA A 244 -27.16 18.18 16.29
CA ALA A 244 -26.47 18.73 17.45
C ALA A 244 -24.99 18.32 17.49
N ALA A 245 -24.66 17.11 17.02
CA ALA A 245 -23.27 16.72 16.81
C ALA A 245 -22.58 17.63 15.77
N VAL A 246 -23.27 18.01 14.69
CA VAL A 246 -22.75 18.99 13.69
C VAL A 246 -22.61 20.39 14.28
N VAL A 247 -23.53 20.85 15.15
CA VAL A 247 -23.41 22.14 15.86
C VAL A 247 -22.15 22.16 16.74
N GLN A 248 -21.92 21.11 17.52
CA GLN A 248 -20.74 20.99 18.36
C GLN A 248 -19.45 20.93 17.53
N HIS A 249 -19.44 20.12 16.47
CA HIS A 249 -18.32 20.06 15.50
C HIS A 249 -18.01 21.45 14.92
N THR A 250 -19.05 22.20 14.56
CA THR A 250 -18.93 23.55 14.00
C THR A 250 -18.23 24.49 14.99
N ALA A 251 -18.63 24.48 16.26
CA ALA A 251 -17.99 25.28 17.31
C ALA A 251 -16.52 24.88 17.54
N GLU A 252 -16.24 23.57 17.60
CA GLU A 252 -14.87 23.06 17.75
C GLU A 252 -13.98 23.50 16.59
N CYS A 253 -14.45 23.40 15.35
CA CYS A 253 -13.70 23.82 14.17
C CYS A 253 -13.53 25.35 14.08
N LEU A 254 -14.58 26.13 14.37
CA LEU A 254 -14.49 27.60 14.41
C LEU A 254 -13.44 28.07 15.44
N SER A 255 -13.35 27.39 16.59
CA SER A 255 -12.33 27.71 17.60
C SER A 255 -10.91 27.44 17.09
N GLY A 256 -10.70 26.34 16.36
CA GLY A 256 -9.43 26.00 15.73
C GLY A 256 -9.02 27.01 14.65
N VAL A 257 -9.94 27.34 13.75
CA VAL A 257 -9.75 28.40 12.73
C VAL A 257 -9.39 29.73 13.40
N THR A 258 -10.08 30.10 14.47
CA THR A 258 -9.81 31.33 15.20
C THR A 258 -8.40 31.35 15.77
N ILE A 259 -7.98 30.30 16.49
CA ILE A 259 -6.65 30.22 17.09
C ILE A 259 -5.55 30.24 16.01
N SER A 260 -5.74 29.47 14.92
CA SER A 260 -4.80 29.43 13.80
C SER A 260 -4.57 30.81 13.17
N GLN A 261 -5.65 31.54 12.88
CA GLN A 261 -5.54 32.86 12.24
C GLN A 261 -5.06 33.96 13.18
N LEU A 262 -5.29 33.83 14.49
CA LEU A 262 -4.67 34.72 15.48
C LEU A 262 -3.17 34.45 15.63
N ALA A 263 -2.72 33.20 15.45
CA ALA A 263 -1.31 32.86 15.45
C ALA A 263 -0.59 33.41 14.20
N GLN A 264 -1.24 33.31 13.03
CA GLN A 264 -0.75 33.87 11.76
C GLN A 264 -1.91 34.07 10.77
N GLU A 265 -2.25 35.31 10.45
CA GLU A 265 -3.24 35.63 9.41
C GLU A 265 -2.77 35.05 8.05
N GLY A 266 -3.68 34.39 7.34
CA GLY A 266 -3.40 33.77 6.03
C GLY A 266 -2.86 32.34 6.10
N ALA A 267 -2.65 31.78 7.29
CA ALA A 267 -2.23 30.39 7.45
C ALA A 267 -3.27 29.42 6.83
N PRO A 268 -2.86 28.43 6.00
CA PRO A 268 -3.78 27.45 5.45
C PRO A 268 -4.35 26.52 6.52
N ILE A 269 -5.67 26.39 6.56
CA ILE A 269 -6.36 25.50 7.50
C ILE A 269 -7.58 24.86 6.85
N VAL A 270 -7.78 23.57 7.12
CA VAL A 270 -8.85 22.74 6.54
C VAL A 270 -9.90 22.43 7.60
N TRP A 271 -11.18 22.58 7.21
CA TRP A 271 -12.33 22.22 8.01
C TRP A 271 -12.61 20.72 7.90
N GLY A 272 -12.34 19.96 8.95
CA GLY A 272 -12.48 18.50 8.88
C GLY A 272 -12.99 17.86 10.16
N GLY A 273 -13.13 16.54 10.12
CA GLY A 273 -13.60 15.76 11.24
C GLY A 273 -13.61 14.26 10.97
N SER A 274 -13.79 13.52 12.06
CA SER A 274 -14.17 12.11 12.06
C SER A 274 -15.35 11.85 13.04
N PRO A 275 -16.38 12.72 13.10
CA PRO A 275 -17.49 12.51 14.02
C PRO A 275 -18.24 11.22 13.68
N ALA A 276 -18.73 10.52 14.69
CA ALA A 276 -19.40 9.24 14.49
C ALA A 276 -20.68 9.12 15.30
N ALA A 277 -21.64 8.36 14.79
CA ALA A 277 -22.72 7.84 15.63
C ALA A 277 -22.12 6.81 16.61
N PHE A 278 -22.46 6.92 17.89
CA PHE A 278 -21.99 5.96 18.90
C PHE A 278 -22.93 4.75 18.98
N ASP A 279 -22.38 3.54 18.86
CA ASP A 279 -23.16 2.32 19.03
C ASP A 279 -23.34 2.00 20.51
N MET A 280 -24.55 2.21 21.01
CA MET A 280 -24.88 1.98 22.43
C MET A 280 -24.89 0.51 22.84
N ARG A 281 -25.02 -0.42 21.89
CA ARG A 281 -25.05 -1.86 22.18
C ARG A 281 -23.64 -2.41 22.36
N GLU A 282 -22.75 -2.05 21.45
CA GLU A 282 -21.38 -2.56 21.42
C GLU A 282 -20.39 -1.62 22.12
N GLY A 283 -20.77 -0.36 22.37
CA GLY A 283 -19.88 0.66 22.94
C GLY A 283 -18.78 1.11 21.97
N THR A 284 -19.04 1.01 20.67
CA THR A 284 -18.08 1.29 19.59
C THR A 284 -18.47 2.55 18.81
N THR A 285 -17.61 2.96 17.88
CA THR A 285 -17.78 4.10 16.98
C THR A 285 -17.86 3.63 15.54
N PRO A 286 -19.03 3.15 15.06
CA PRO A 286 -19.18 2.70 13.67
C PRO A 286 -18.90 3.81 12.65
N MET A 287 -17.81 3.68 11.90
CA MET A 287 -17.41 4.60 10.84
C MET A 287 -18.06 4.23 9.50
N GLY A 288 -18.47 2.97 9.35
CA GLY A 288 -19.25 2.44 8.24
C GLY A 288 -20.77 2.64 8.40
N ALA A 289 -21.23 3.30 9.45
CA ALA A 289 -22.66 3.53 9.66
C ALA A 289 -23.20 4.72 8.87
N VAL A 290 -24.40 4.57 8.31
CA VAL A 290 -25.08 5.66 7.59
C VAL A 290 -25.26 6.92 8.45
N GLY A 291 -25.53 6.78 9.75
CA GLY A 291 -25.66 7.90 10.66
C GLY A 291 -24.38 8.74 10.76
N THR A 292 -23.22 8.09 10.80
CA THR A 292 -21.89 8.70 10.74
C THR A 292 -21.73 9.44 9.42
N TRP A 293 -21.93 8.76 8.28
CA TRP A 293 -21.78 9.39 6.97
C TRP A 293 -22.67 10.63 6.76
N MET A 294 -23.87 10.62 7.35
CA MET A 294 -24.77 11.77 7.32
C MET A 294 -24.21 12.97 8.11
N ILE A 295 -23.57 12.73 9.27
CA ILE A 295 -22.90 13.77 10.04
C ILE A 295 -21.74 14.34 9.21
N ASP A 296 -20.92 13.48 8.57
CA ASP A 296 -19.78 13.92 7.77
C ASP A 296 -20.16 14.77 6.57
N CYS A 297 -21.18 14.34 5.83
CA CYS A 297 -21.72 15.13 4.71
C CYS A 297 -22.32 16.46 5.20
N ALA A 298 -22.95 16.47 6.38
CA ALA A 298 -23.58 17.65 6.94
C ALA A 298 -22.55 18.71 7.36
N TYR A 299 -21.51 18.35 8.11
CA TYR A 299 -20.48 19.34 8.47
C TYR A 299 -19.67 19.77 7.26
N THR A 300 -19.48 18.90 6.25
CA THR A 300 -18.84 19.28 4.98
C THR A 300 -19.64 20.39 4.30
N GLN A 301 -20.97 20.25 4.25
CA GLN A 301 -21.86 21.28 3.72
C GLN A 301 -21.75 22.60 4.51
N VAL A 302 -21.61 22.52 5.84
CA VAL A 302 -21.37 23.70 6.72
C VAL A 302 -20.03 24.35 6.42
N GLY A 303 -18.94 23.57 6.36
CA GLY A 303 -17.60 24.07 6.03
C GLY A 303 -17.58 24.79 4.68
N LYS A 304 -18.18 24.18 3.65
CA LYS A 304 -18.32 24.81 2.32
C LYS A 304 -19.13 26.11 2.35
N ARG A 305 -20.18 26.18 3.17
CA ARG A 305 -20.98 27.39 3.34
C ARG A 305 -20.19 28.52 3.99
N LEU A 306 -19.25 28.18 4.88
CA LEU A 306 -18.25 29.11 5.44
C LEU A 306 -17.08 29.37 4.48
N GLY A 307 -17.12 28.79 3.28
CA GLY A 307 -16.10 28.87 2.23
C GLY A 307 -14.84 28.05 2.52
N MET A 308 -14.86 27.17 3.52
CA MET A 308 -13.69 26.40 3.97
C MET A 308 -13.34 25.30 2.98
N PRO A 309 -12.05 25.04 2.71
CA PRO A 309 -11.65 23.73 2.22
C PRO A 309 -12.01 22.68 3.27
N THR A 310 -12.44 21.50 2.82
CA THR A 310 -12.97 20.47 3.72
C THR A 310 -12.24 19.14 3.66
N HIS A 311 -12.27 18.44 4.78
CA HIS A 311 -11.76 17.09 4.94
C HIS A 311 -12.81 16.21 5.62
N ALA A 312 -12.81 14.92 5.34
CA ALA A 312 -13.61 13.96 6.08
C ALA A 312 -13.00 12.57 6.12
N TYR A 313 -13.14 11.91 7.28
CA TYR A 313 -12.89 10.48 7.41
C TYR A 313 -14.08 9.68 6.84
N LEU A 314 -13.98 9.27 5.57
CA LEU A 314 -15.00 8.50 4.85
C LEU A 314 -14.35 7.50 3.89
N GLY A 315 -15.12 6.50 3.45
CA GLY A 315 -14.61 5.48 2.52
C GLY A 315 -13.81 4.35 3.18
N MET A 316 -14.10 4.09 4.46
CA MET A 316 -13.52 3.02 5.27
C MET A 316 -14.60 2.01 5.72
N SER A 317 -14.25 1.09 6.61
CA SER A 317 -15.14 0.02 7.06
C SER A 317 -14.92 -0.35 8.52
N ASP A 318 -15.96 -0.84 9.18
CA ASP A 318 -15.92 -1.40 10.54
C ASP A 318 -15.69 -2.92 10.53
N ALA A 319 -15.75 -3.57 9.35
CA ALA A 319 -15.49 -4.99 9.18
C ALA A 319 -14.09 -5.40 9.66
N LYS A 320 -13.96 -6.63 10.16
CA LYS A 320 -12.71 -7.22 10.70
C LYS A 320 -11.93 -8.03 9.67
N VAL A 321 -12.55 -8.26 8.51
CA VAL A 321 -12.02 -8.98 7.35
C VAL A 321 -12.47 -8.27 6.08
N VAL A 322 -11.83 -8.59 4.94
CA VAL A 322 -12.20 -8.02 3.63
C VAL A 322 -13.30 -8.87 2.99
N ASP A 323 -14.54 -8.59 3.40
CA ASP A 323 -15.75 -9.28 2.96
C ASP A 323 -16.77 -8.33 2.31
N ALA A 324 -18.03 -8.78 2.22
CA ALA A 324 -19.11 -7.97 1.66
C ALA A 324 -19.46 -6.74 2.51
N GLN A 325 -19.38 -6.83 3.84
CA GLN A 325 -19.58 -5.66 4.71
C GLN A 325 -18.49 -4.62 4.41
N CYS A 326 -17.25 -5.08 4.32
CA CYS A 326 -16.09 -4.24 4.06
C CYS A 326 -16.23 -3.41 2.77
N GLY A 327 -16.66 -4.05 1.68
CA GLY A 327 -16.93 -3.34 0.42
C GLY A 327 -18.17 -2.45 0.46
N LEU A 328 -19.24 -2.87 1.15
CA LEU A 328 -20.49 -2.12 1.27
C LEU A 328 -20.27 -0.76 1.95
N GLU A 329 -19.60 -0.78 3.11
CA GLU A 329 -19.40 0.42 3.93
C GLU A 329 -18.46 1.41 3.24
N SER A 330 -17.34 0.93 2.71
CA SER A 330 -16.38 1.79 2.02
C SER A 330 -16.94 2.39 0.73
N SER A 331 -17.72 1.62 -0.03
CA SER A 331 -18.40 2.15 -1.21
C SER A 331 -19.45 3.20 -0.86
N GLY A 332 -20.22 3.01 0.21
CA GLY A 332 -21.20 3.99 0.66
C GLY A 332 -20.56 5.32 1.04
N GLY A 333 -19.56 5.27 1.92
CA GLY A 333 -18.84 6.46 2.39
C GLY A 333 -18.15 7.23 1.26
N ALA A 334 -17.38 6.55 0.40
CA ALA A 334 -16.62 7.21 -0.67
C ALA A 334 -17.51 7.88 -1.72
N LEU A 335 -18.63 7.26 -2.09
CA LEU A 335 -19.58 7.86 -3.05
C LEU A 335 -20.28 9.08 -2.46
N MET A 336 -20.67 9.02 -1.17
CA MET A 336 -21.29 10.18 -0.51
C MET A 336 -20.29 11.32 -0.34
N ALA A 337 -19.05 11.03 0.07
CA ALA A 337 -17.99 12.04 0.17
C ALA A 337 -17.76 12.77 -1.17
N ALA A 338 -17.69 12.02 -2.26
CA ALA A 338 -17.50 12.58 -3.60
C ALA A 338 -18.67 13.48 -4.02
N LEU A 339 -19.91 13.06 -3.76
CA LEU A 339 -21.11 13.84 -4.07
C LEU A 339 -21.28 15.07 -3.16
N ALA A 340 -20.91 14.97 -1.89
CA ALA A 340 -20.86 16.08 -0.95
C ALA A 340 -19.73 17.06 -1.29
N GLY A 341 -18.74 16.63 -2.08
CA GLY A 341 -17.63 17.44 -2.56
C GLY A 341 -16.53 17.63 -1.52
N VAL A 342 -16.33 16.66 -0.62
CA VAL A 342 -15.24 16.70 0.36
C VAL A 342 -13.90 16.87 -0.37
N ASN A 343 -13.09 17.88 -0.02
CA ASN A 343 -11.83 18.12 -0.73
C ASN A 343 -10.80 17.02 -0.45
N MET A 344 -10.57 16.61 0.80
CA MET A 344 -9.75 15.44 1.12
C MET A 344 -10.57 14.36 1.84
N VAL A 345 -10.61 13.16 1.28
CA VAL A 345 -11.29 12.00 1.87
C VAL A 345 -10.25 11.00 2.37
N SER A 346 -10.12 10.90 3.69
CA SER A 346 -9.18 10.00 4.34
C SER A 346 -9.90 8.74 4.82
N GLY A 347 -9.36 7.57 4.48
CA GLY A 347 -9.96 6.32 4.97
C GLY A 347 -9.68 5.09 4.13
N ALA A 348 -9.14 5.27 2.92
CA ALA A 348 -8.80 4.14 2.06
C ALA A 348 -7.83 3.17 2.79
N GLY A 349 -8.09 1.88 2.63
CA GLY A 349 -7.36 0.80 3.28
C GLY A 349 -7.77 0.51 4.73
N MET A 350 -8.47 1.43 5.40
CA MET A 350 -8.86 1.26 6.79
C MET A 350 -10.02 0.29 6.99
N MET A 351 -9.92 -0.45 8.08
CA MET A 351 -10.90 -1.40 8.57
C MET A 351 -10.91 -1.40 10.12
N ASP A 352 -11.87 -2.08 10.71
CA ASP A 352 -12.04 -2.22 12.16
C ASP A 352 -12.04 -0.87 12.93
N PHE A 353 -12.99 0.00 12.60
CA PHE A 353 -13.19 1.31 13.26
C PHE A 353 -11.91 2.18 13.22
N GLU A 354 -11.30 2.32 12.04
CA GLU A 354 -10.02 3.05 11.81
C GLU A 354 -8.77 2.43 12.46
N SER A 355 -8.87 1.29 13.13
CA SER A 355 -7.74 0.74 13.89
C SER A 355 -6.76 -0.11 13.07
N CYS A 356 -7.18 -0.57 11.88
CA CYS A 356 -6.42 -1.53 11.07
C CYS A 356 -6.31 -1.10 9.61
N GLN A 357 -5.15 -1.33 8.99
CA GLN A 357 -4.90 -1.15 7.55
C GLN A 357 -4.79 -2.50 6.82
N SER A 358 -5.12 -2.55 5.53
CA SER A 358 -4.92 -3.74 4.67
C SER A 358 -4.51 -3.33 3.25
N TYR A 359 -3.50 -4.02 2.69
CA TYR A 359 -3.05 -3.80 1.31
C TYR A 359 -4.14 -4.15 0.28
N GLU A 360 -4.79 -5.29 0.47
CA GLU A 360 -5.85 -5.80 -0.40
C GLU A 360 -7.07 -4.89 -0.34
N LYS A 361 -7.44 -4.45 0.87
CA LYS A 361 -8.52 -3.48 1.07
C LYS A 361 -8.20 -2.16 0.38
N LEU A 362 -6.97 -1.65 0.51
CA LEU A 362 -6.53 -0.41 -0.15
C LEU A 362 -6.70 -0.49 -1.68
N VAL A 363 -6.35 -1.62 -2.28
CA VAL A 363 -6.51 -1.86 -3.71
C VAL A 363 -7.99 -1.98 -4.12
N ILE A 364 -8.84 -2.60 -3.29
CA ILE A 364 -10.29 -2.62 -3.51
C ILE A 364 -10.89 -1.21 -3.40
N ASP A 365 -10.45 -0.44 -2.41
CA ASP A 365 -10.89 0.95 -2.23
C ASP A 365 -10.44 1.83 -3.38
N ALA A 366 -9.27 1.57 -3.98
CA ALA A 366 -8.85 2.27 -5.19
C ALA A 366 -9.86 2.11 -6.34
N GLU A 367 -10.49 0.92 -6.49
CA GLU A 367 -11.56 0.74 -7.47
C GLU A 367 -12.81 1.55 -7.12
N ILE A 368 -13.18 1.57 -5.83
CA ILE A 368 -14.29 2.38 -5.32
C ILE A 368 -14.06 3.87 -5.56
N ILE A 369 -12.85 4.36 -5.29
CA ILE A 369 -12.44 5.74 -5.51
C ILE A 369 -12.49 6.08 -7.01
N GLY A 370 -12.00 5.19 -7.87
CA GLY A 370 -12.10 5.36 -9.33
C GLY A 370 -13.56 5.48 -9.80
N MET A 371 -14.46 4.67 -9.24
CA MET A 371 -15.90 4.77 -9.49
C MET A 371 -16.50 6.08 -8.96
N ALA A 372 -16.09 6.53 -7.76
CA ALA A 372 -16.54 7.79 -7.18
C ALA A 372 -16.09 9.02 -8.00
N LYS A 373 -14.81 9.05 -8.40
CA LYS A 373 -14.26 10.07 -9.30
C LYS A 373 -14.99 10.09 -10.65
N ARG A 374 -15.28 8.93 -11.23
CA ARG A 374 -16.09 8.86 -12.46
C ARG A 374 -17.52 9.35 -12.24
N LEU A 375 -18.16 9.03 -11.12
CA LEU A 375 -19.53 9.46 -10.82
C LEU A 375 -19.64 10.99 -10.82
N VAL A 376 -18.73 11.68 -10.13
CA VAL A 376 -18.80 13.16 -10.01
C VAL A 376 -18.45 13.89 -11.31
N ALA A 377 -17.75 13.24 -12.25
CA ALA A 377 -17.58 13.77 -13.60
C ALA A 377 -18.93 13.93 -14.34
N GLY A 378 -19.96 13.18 -13.93
CA GLY A 378 -21.32 13.30 -14.45
C GLY A 378 -21.49 12.75 -15.86
N ILE A 379 -22.52 13.23 -16.55
CA ILE A 379 -22.82 12.88 -17.95
C ILE A 379 -22.43 14.07 -18.83
N GLU A 380 -21.60 13.81 -19.84
CA GLU A 380 -21.10 14.81 -20.77
C GLU A 380 -21.69 14.60 -22.16
N ALA A 381 -22.06 15.69 -22.84
CA ALA A 381 -22.39 15.65 -24.25
C ALA A 381 -21.09 15.47 -25.06
N ARG A 382 -20.71 14.20 -25.30
CA ARG A 382 -19.47 13.85 -26.01
C ARG A 382 -19.45 14.32 -27.46
N ASP A 383 -20.61 14.36 -28.11
CA ASP A 383 -20.79 14.87 -29.47
C ASP A 383 -22.00 15.83 -29.53
N GLU A 384 -22.03 16.72 -30.52
CA GLU A 384 -23.15 17.61 -30.82
C GLU A 384 -23.58 17.41 -32.29
N PRO A 385 -24.82 16.94 -32.57
CA PRO A 385 -25.81 16.47 -31.61
C PRO A 385 -25.39 15.13 -30.96
N ILE A 386 -25.89 14.86 -29.74
CA ILE A 386 -25.55 13.69 -28.90
C ILE A 386 -25.82 12.37 -29.63
N ALA A 387 -24.83 11.90 -30.40
CA ALA A 387 -24.87 10.72 -31.29
C ALA A 387 -26.11 10.59 -32.19
N LEU A 388 -26.98 11.60 -32.30
CA LEU A 388 -28.29 11.51 -32.94
C LEU A 388 -28.17 11.18 -34.44
N THR A 389 -27.17 11.76 -35.10
CA THR A 389 -26.87 11.48 -36.51
C THR A 389 -26.49 10.01 -36.72
N LEU A 390 -25.70 9.44 -35.80
CA LEU A 390 -25.31 8.04 -35.85
C LEU A 390 -26.53 7.13 -35.62
N MET A 391 -27.34 7.42 -34.60
CA MET A 391 -28.55 6.65 -34.31
C MET A 391 -29.52 6.65 -35.50
N ARG A 392 -29.75 7.81 -36.13
CA ARG A 392 -30.59 7.92 -37.33
C ARG A 392 -30.01 7.14 -38.52
N LYS A 393 -28.68 7.18 -38.71
CA LYS A 393 -27.99 6.46 -39.78
C LYS A 393 -28.10 4.93 -39.63
N LEU A 394 -27.93 4.42 -38.42
CA LEU A 394 -27.99 2.98 -38.16
C LEU A 394 -29.42 2.46 -38.05
N GLY A 395 -30.35 3.29 -37.58
CA GLY A 395 -31.74 2.92 -37.36
C GLY A 395 -31.85 1.66 -36.51
N HIS A 396 -32.75 0.76 -36.90
CA HIS A 396 -32.98 -0.49 -36.17
C HIS A 396 -31.86 -1.54 -36.31
N ARG A 397 -30.88 -1.35 -37.20
CA ARG A 397 -29.74 -2.29 -37.30
C ARG A 397 -28.85 -2.27 -36.06
N ALA A 398 -28.76 -1.11 -35.40
CA ALA A 398 -28.08 -0.93 -34.12
C ALA A 398 -26.65 -1.52 -34.00
N ASP A 399 -25.90 -1.59 -35.12
CA ASP A 399 -24.51 -2.05 -35.15
C ASP A 399 -23.56 -0.94 -34.65
N TYR A 400 -23.69 -0.60 -33.37
CA TYR A 400 -22.88 0.44 -32.72
C TYR A 400 -21.45 -0.03 -32.43
N LEU A 401 -21.24 -1.33 -32.24
CA LEU A 401 -19.94 -1.89 -31.86
C LEU A 401 -18.87 -1.61 -32.92
N ALA A 402 -19.22 -1.71 -34.20
CA ALA A 402 -18.30 -1.48 -35.32
C ALA A 402 -18.09 0.01 -35.67
N GLN A 403 -18.63 0.96 -34.88
CA GLN A 403 -18.57 2.38 -35.20
C GLN A 403 -17.37 3.09 -34.58
N MET A 404 -16.80 4.05 -35.32
CA MET A 404 -15.77 4.96 -34.81
C MET A 404 -16.19 5.70 -33.54
N HIS A 405 -17.49 5.98 -33.38
CA HIS A 405 -18.04 6.58 -32.17
C HIS A 405 -17.73 5.73 -30.93
N THR A 406 -17.97 4.42 -30.99
CA THR A 406 -17.70 3.50 -29.88
C THR A 406 -16.21 3.41 -29.61
N LEU A 407 -15.37 3.27 -30.64
CA LEU A 407 -13.92 3.25 -30.49
C LEU A 407 -13.38 4.54 -29.83
N LYS A 408 -13.90 5.70 -30.22
CA LYS A 408 -13.49 7.02 -29.70
C LYS A 408 -13.86 7.20 -28.24
N TRP A 409 -15.06 6.76 -27.84
CA TRP A 409 -15.66 7.16 -26.58
C TRP A 409 -15.67 6.07 -25.51
N PHE A 410 -15.67 4.78 -25.85
CA PHE A 410 -15.84 3.69 -24.89
C PHE A 410 -14.88 3.79 -23.69
N GLY A 411 -13.57 3.93 -23.94
CA GLY A 411 -12.55 4.03 -22.88
C GLY A 411 -12.52 5.37 -22.13
N LYS A 412 -13.25 6.38 -22.60
CA LYS A 412 -13.35 7.71 -21.95
C LYS A 412 -14.68 7.90 -21.21
N GLU A 413 -15.72 7.20 -21.65
CA GLU A 413 -17.07 7.34 -21.13
C GLU A 413 -17.27 6.46 -19.89
N LEU A 414 -16.72 5.24 -19.87
CA LEU A 414 -16.89 4.31 -18.75
C LEU A 414 -15.66 4.30 -17.85
N TYR A 415 -15.88 4.11 -16.55
CA TYR A 415 -14.80 3.63 -15.68
C TYR A 415 -14.57 2.15 -15.96
N ILE A 416 -13.36 1.84 -16.42
CA ILE A 416 -12.91 0.47 -16.64
C ILE A 416 -12.08 0.07 -15.41
N PRO A 417 -12.60 -0.79 -14.52
CA PRO A 417 -11.87 -1.21 -13.33
C PRO A 417 -10.70 -2.13 -13.70
N SER A 418 -9.77 -2.31 -12.77
CA SER A 418 -8.72 -3.33 -12.92
C SER A 418 -9.27 -4.76 -12.80
N SER A 419 -8.36 -5.74 -12.89
CA SER A 419 -8.64 -7.16 -12.69
C SER A 419 -9.23 -7.50 -11.31
N VAL A 420 -9.15 -6.59 -10.33
CA VAL A 420 -9.80 -6.74 -9.01
C VAL A 420 -11.30 -6.95 -9.16
N ILE A 421 -11.94 -6.25 -10.11
CA ILE A 421 -13.38 -6.39 -10.40
C ILE A 421 -13.59 -7.36 -11.57
N ASP A 422 -14.09 -8.56 -11.28
CA ASP A 422 -14.43 -9.53 -12.32
C ASP A 422 -15.78 -9.18 -12.97
N ARG A 423 -15.77 -9.07 -14.30
CA ARG A 423 -16.96 -8.92 -15.15
C ARG A 423 -17.02 -10.03 -16.22
N GLY A 424 -16.32 -11.13 -15.99
CA GLY A 424 -16.22 -12.26 -16.89
C GLY A 424 -17.46 -13.15 -16.86
N THR A 425 -17.52 -14.10 -17.80
CA THR A 425 -18.50 -15.20 -17.71
C THR A 425 -18.07 -16.18 -16.62
N LEU A 426 -19.02 -16.93 -16.07
CA LEU A 426 -18.74 -17.95 -15.04
C LEU A 426 -17.64 -18.93 -15.47
N ASP A 427 -17.70 -19.44 -16.70
CA ASP A 427 -16.69 -20.36 -17.23
C ASP A 427 -15.34 -19.69 -17.50
N GLY A 428 -15.34 -18.40 -17.84
CA GLY A 428 -14.13 -17.60 -17.94
C GLY A 428 -13.45 -17.43 -16.59
N TRP A 429 -14.22 -17.07 -15.56
CA TRP A 429 -13.74 -16.93 -14.18
C TRP A 429 -13.22 -18.25 -13.62
N LYS A 430 -13.94 -19.37 -13.83
CA LYS A 430 -13.48 -20.72 -13.43
C LYS A 430 -12.16 -21.11 -14.07
N ARG A 431 -11.99 -20.86 -15.38
CA ARG A 431 -10.72 -21.14 -16.08
C ARG A 431 -9.55 -20.30 -15.59
N LYS A 432 -9.81 -19.11 -15.02
CA LYS A 432 -8.81 -18.24 -14.40
C LYS A 432 -8.58 -18.57 -12.90
N GLY A 433 -8.95 -19.76 -12.46
CA GLY A 433 -8.72 -20.23 -11.09
C GLY A 433 -9.80 -19.84 -10.07
N ALA A 434 -10.94 -19.31 -10.51
CA ALA A 434 -12.08 -19.00 -9.63
C ALA A 434 -11.71 -18.11 -8.42
N LYS A 435 -10.77 -17.17 -8.61
CA LYS A 435 -10.29 -16.29 -7.53
C LYS A 435 -11.41 -15.39 -6.99
N THR A 436 -11.46 -15.24 -5.67
CA THR A 436 -12.34 -14.27 -4.99
C THR A 436 -11.85 -12.84 -5.24
N ALA A 437 -12.62 -11.82 -4.81
CA ALA A 437 -12.16 -10.43 -4.85
C ALA A 437 -10.86 -10.23 -4.06
N TRP A 438 -10.75 -10.87 -2.89
CA TRP A 438 -9.52 -10.94 -2.10
C TRP A 438 -8.34 -11.47 -2.90
N GLY A 439 -8.46 -12.65 -3.51
CA GLY A 439 -7.35 -13.26 -4.26
C GLY A 439 -6.89 -12.40 -5.45
N ARG A 440 -7.83 -11.71 -6.13
CA ARG A 440 -7.48 -10.77 -7.20
C ARG A 440 -6.86 -9.46 -6.66
N ALA A 441 -7.26 -9.02 -5.48
CA ALA A 441 -6.63 -7.90 -4.81
C ALA A 441 -5.18 -8.21 -4.39
N GLN A 442 -4.91 -9.43 -3.90
CA GLN A 442 -3.55 -9.89 -3.62
C GLN A 442 -2.66 -9.87 -4.86
N ASP A 443 -3.16 -10.44 -5.98
CA ASP A 443 -2.44 -10.38 -7.26
C ASP A 443 -2.13 -8.92 -7.64
N ARG A 444 -3.12 -8.04 -7.50
CA ARG A 444 -3.00 -6.63 -7.86
C ARG A 444 -2.04 -5.87 -6.95
N VAL A 445 -1.97 -6.18 -5.65
CA VAL A 445 -0.96 -5.63 -4.73
C VAL A 445 0.45 -5.99 -5.23
N ASN A 446 0.68 -7.24 -5.60
CA ASN A 446 1.98 -7.71 -6.09
C ASN A 446 2.34 -7.05 -7.43
N GLU A 447 1.40 -6.98 -8.38
CA GLU A 447 1.58 -6.26 -9.65
C GLU A 447 1.98 -4.80 -9.43
N LEU A 448 1.25 -4.09 -8.55
CA LEU A 448 1.49 -2.68 -8.27
C LEU A 448 2.85 -2.46 -7.61
N LEU A 449 3.21 -3.28 -6.63
CA LEU A 449 4.52 -3.20 -5.97
C LEU A 449 5.68 -3.48 -6.93
N ALA A 450 5.51 -4.39 -7.89
CA ALA A 450 6.51 -4.66 -8.91
C ALA A 450 6.74 -3.47 -9.87
N THR A 451 5.77 -2.55 -9.98
CA THR A 451 5.87 -1.33 -10.79
C THR A 451 6.36 -0.10 -10.02
N TYR A 452 6.67 -0.25 -8.72
CA TYR A 452 7.17 0.87 -7.92
C TYR A 452 8.54 1.34 -8.41
N GLU A 453 8.65 2.64 -8.69
CA GLU A 453 9.92 3.30 -8.96
C GLU A 453 10.44 4.00 -7.71
N PRO A 454 11.74 3.86 -7.38
CA PRO A 454 12.33 4.59 -6.25
C PRO A 454 12.07 6.10 -6.29
N SER A 455 11.82 6.68 -5.11
CA SER A 455 11.74 8.13 -4.93
C SER A 455 13.05 8.81 -5.40
N PRO A 456 12.95 9.93 -6.16
CA PRO A 456 14.08 10.54 -6.85
C PRO A 456 14.98 11.38 -5.93
N ILE A 457 14.76 11.36 -4.61
CA ILE A 457 15.60 12.10 -3.66
C ILE A 457 17.04 11.60 -3.67
N SER A 458 18.00 12.53 -3.55
CA SER A 458 19.43 12.22 -3.61
C SER A 458 19.92 11.48 -2.36
N ASP A 459 21.05 10.79 -2.47
CA ASP A 459 21.67 10.10 -1.35
C ASP A 459 22.10 11.06 -0.24
N GLU A 460 22.48 12.29 -0.60
CA GLU A 460 22.79 13.36 0.35
C GLU A 460 21.54 13.74 1.16
N LEU A 461 20.39 13.92 0.51
CA LEU A 461 19.14 14.22 1.19
C LEU A 461 18.67 13.05 2.07
N ARG A 462 18.82 11.80 1.60
CA ARG A 462 18.56 10.61 2.43
C ARG A 462 19.45 10.59 3.68
N ALA A 463 20.72 10.95 3.52
CA ALA A 463 21.66 11.04 4.64
C ALA A 463 21.30 12.17 5.61
N GLU A 464 20.87 13.33 5.10
CA GLU A 464 20.40 14.46 5.91
C GLU A 464 19.14 14.11 6.71
N LEU A 465 18.11 13.55 6.07
CA LEU A 465 16.90 13.07 6.75
C LEU A 465 17.26 12.08 7.86
N ARG A 466 18.17 11.14 7.59
CA ARG A 466 18.62 10.15 8.57
C ARG A 466 19.34 10.81 9.74
N ASP A 467 20.15 11.84 9.51
CA ASP A 467 20.84 12.58 10.57
C ASP A 467 19.84 13.36 11.45
N ILE A 468 18.88 14.05 10.85
CA ILE A 468 17.77 14.73 11.56
C ILE A 468 17.03 13.74 12.47
N THR A 469 16.59 12.61 11.91
CA THR A 469 15.86 11.57 12.66
C THR A 469 16.74 10.93 13.74
N THR A 470 18.01 10.63 13.45
CA THR A 470 18.93 10.01 14.42
C THR A 470 19.20 10.93 15.61
N LYS A 471 19.40 12.23 15.38
CA LYS A 471 19.57 13.23 16.46
C LYS A 471 18.34 13.30 17.36
N ALA A 472 17.14 13.23 16.79
CA ALA A 472 15.91 13.17 17.58
C ALA A 472 15.81 11.85 18.37
N ALA A 473 16.05 10.71 17.73
CA ALA A 473 15.97 9.38 18.34
C ALA A 473 16.98 9.20 19.50
N GLN A 474 18.17 9.81 19.41
CA GLN A 474 19.18 9.79 20.47
C GLN A 474 18.69 10.39 21.78
N LYS A 475 17.78 11.37 21.73
CA LYS A 475 17.16 11.96 22.94
C LYS A 475 16.33 10.94 23.72
N PHE A 476 15.86 9.89 23.05
CA PHE A 476 15.02 8.82 23.62
C PHE A 476 15.76 7.49 23.76
N GLY A 477 17.09 7.52 23.77
CA GLY A 477 17.92 6.34 24.08
C GLY A 477 18.28 5.45 22.89
N MET A 478 17.89 5.80 21.66
CA MET A 478 18.37 5.11 20.46
C MET A 478 19.76 5.62 20.07
N LYS A 479 20.79 4.78 20.23
CA LYS A 479 22.18 5.15 19.89
C LYS A 479 22.40 5.35 18.39
N LYS A 480 21.69 4.60 17.55
CA LYS A 480 21.71 4.68 16.10
C LYS A 480 20.33 4.30 15.57
N MET A 481 19.91 4.95 14.48
CA MET A 481 18.81 4.42 13.69
C MET A 481 19.21 3.08 13.09
N SER A 482 18.26 2.15 13.02
CA SER A 482 18.43 0.87 12.34
C SER A 482 19.02 1.09 10.95
N GLU A 483 20.15 0.43 10.65
CA GLU A 483 20.72 0.38 9.30
C GLU A 483 19.78 -0.34 8.31
N LYS A 484 18.62 -0.88 8.74
CA LYS A 484 17.58 -1.37 7.81
C LYS A 484 17.05 -0.29 6.87
N LEU A 485 17.23 0.99 7.20
CA LEU A 485 16.91 2.12 6.32
C LEU A 485 18.08 2.54 5.41
N SER A 486 19.15 1.75 5.40
CA SER A 486 20.31 1.94 4.53
C SER A 486 20.23 1.06 3.30
N ASN A 487 21.05 1.39 2.30
CA ASN A 487 21.27 0.75 1.01
C ASN A 487 21.10 -0.77 0.94
N ASN A 488 21.18 -1.53 2.03
CA ASN A 488 20.99 -2.98 2.06
C ASN A 488 19.65 -3.43 1.47
N GLY A 489 18.53 -2.80 1.82
CA GLY A 489 17.22 -3.16 1.24
C GLY A 489 17.11 -2.82 -0.25
N GLN A 490 17.69 -1.68 -0.65
CA GLN A 490 17.80 -1.28 -2.07
C GLN A 490 18.74 -2.20 -2.83
N LEU A 491 19.84 -2.65 -2.22
CA LEU A 491 20.85 -3.50 -2.80
C LEU A 491 20.35 -4.94 -2.95
N LEU A 492 19.62 -5.47 -1.97
CA LEU A 492 18.93 -6.76 -2.08
C LEU A 492 17.85 -6.69 -3.16
N SER A 493 17.06 -5.61 -3.22
CA SER A 493 16.08 -5.38 -4.28
C SER A 493 16.73 -5.22 -5.66
N ALA A 494 17.91 -4.58 -5.74
CA ALA A 494 18.66 -4.44 -6.98
C ALA A 494 19.22 -5.80 -7.43
N ILE A 495 19.69 -6.64 -6.49
CA ILE A 495 20.08 -8.03 -6.77
C ILE A 495 18.88 -8.79 -7.34
N THR A 496 17.70 -8.67 -6.71
CA THR A 496 16.45 -9.27 -7.22
C THR A 496 16.15 -8.80 -8.64
N ASN A 497 16.15 -7.49 -8.90
CA ASN A 497 15.83 -6.93 -10.20
C ASN A 497 16.85 -7.34 -11.27
N SER A 498 18.15 -7.34 -10.97
CA SER A 498 19.18 -7.77 -11.92
C SER A 498 19.03 -9.23 -12.36
N ILE A 499 18.52 -10.11 -11.49
CA ILE A 499 18.14 -11.48 -11.88
C ILE A 499 16.93 -11.48 -12.81
N VAL A 500 15.90 -10.69 -12.49
CA VAL A 500 14.67 -10.60 -13.28
C VAL A 500 14.94 -10.04 -14.67
N GLU A 501 15.76 -9.00 -14.77
CA GLU A 501 16.12 -8.34 -16.04
C GLU A 501 17.12 -9.15 -16.87
N GLY A 502 17.75 -10.18 -16.29
CA GLY A 502 18.70 -11.04 -16.98
C GLY A 502 20.08 -10.39 -17.13
N GLU A 503 20.58 -9.74 -16.09
CA GLU A 503 21.87 -9.05 -16.06
C GLU A 503 22.85 -9.79 -15.11
N PRO A 504 23.51 -10.88 -15.56
CA PRO A 504 24.28 -11.76 -14.68
C PRO A 504 25.59 -11.14 -14.18
N ASP A 505 26.18 -10.21 -14.93
CA ASP A 505 27.38 -9.49 -14.49
C ASP A 505 27.03 -8.48 -13.38
N GLU A 506 25.93 -7.75 -13.56
CA GLU A 506 25.40 -6.82 -12.56
C GLU A 506 24.96 -7.56 -11.29
N THR A 507 24.28 -8.70 -11.43
CA THR A 507 23.89 -9.54 -10.27
C THR A 507 25.10 -9.90 -9.41
N VAL A 508 26.23 -10.24 -10.03
CA VAL A 508 27.47 -10.60 -9.34
C VAL A 508 28.11 -9.37 -8.68
N ASP A 509 28.12 -8.23 -9.36
CA ASP A 509 28.68 -6.99 -8.83
C ASP A 509 27.87 -6.47 -7.64
N LEU A 510 26.55 -6.50 -7.71
CA LEU A 510 25.66 -6.16 -6.60
C LEU A 510 25.80 -7.15 -5.43
N THR A 511 25.97 -8.44 -5.71
CA THR A 511 26.27 -9.45 -4.68
C THR A 511 27.60 -9.15 -3.97
N ARG A 512 28.63 -8.72 -4.72
CA ARG A 512 29.92 -8.30 -4.14
C ARG A 512 29.76 -7.06 -3.25
N GLN A 513 29.03 -6.06 -3.73
CA GLN A 513 28.70 -4.87 -2.95
C GLN A 513 27.94 -5.24 -1.66
N ALA A 514 27.05 -6.23 -1.72
CA ALA A 514 26.31 -6.69 -0.54
C ALA A 514 27.21 -7.37 0.50
N ILE A 515 28.20 -8.14 0.04
CA ILE A 515 29.24 -8.72 0.90
C ILE A 515 30.11 -7.59 1.52
N GLU A 516 30.52 -6.60 0.72
CA GLU A 516 31.31 -5.44 1.18
C GLU A 516 30.54 -4.57 2.18
N ALA A 517 29.23 -4.45 2.01
CA ALA A 517 28.30 -3.81 2.94
C ALA A 517 27.99 -4.67 4.18
N ASN A 518 28.65 -5.82 4.33
CA ASN A 518 28.57 -6.73 5.46
C ASN A 518 27.17 -7.33 5.69
N ILE A 519 26.36 -7.44 4.63
CA ILE A 519 25.08 -8.15 4.65
C ILE A 519 25.36 -9.64 4.83
N LYS A 520 24.58 -10.32 5.67
CA LYS A 520 24.77 -11.76 5.93
C LYS A 520 24.52 -12.55 4.63
N PRO A 521 25.37 -13.53 4.26
CA PRO A 521 25.19 -14.32 3.04
C PRO A 521 23.80 -14.95 2.90
N LEU A 522 23.25 -15.51 3.99
CA LEU A 522 21.90 -16.08 3.98
C LEU A 522 20.81 -15.04 3.69
N THR A 523 20.99 -13.79 4.13
CA THR A 523 20.09 -12.68 3.80
C THR A 523 20.18 -12.34 2.31
N ILE A 524 21.39 -12.29 1.74
CA ILE A 524 21.59 -12.05 0.29
C ILE A 524 20.89 -13.14 -0.55
N ILE A 525 20.98 -14.39 -0.11
CA ILE A 525 20.34 -15.53 -0.78
C ILE A 525 18.82 -15.43 -0.65
N ASN A 526 18.30 -15.37 0.57
CA ASN A 526 16.87 -15.52 0.83
C ASN A 526 16.05 -14.28 0.50
N GLU A 527 16.63 -13.09 0.59
CA GLU A 527 15.94 -11.81 0.39
C GLU A 527 16.36 -11.11 -0.92
N GLY A 528 17.39 -11.60 -1.62
CA GLY A 528 17.88 -11.04 -2.89
C GLY A 528 17.77 -12.03 -4.05
N LEU A 529 18.58 -13.09 -4.02
CA LEU A 529 18.74 -14.03 -5.15
C LEU A 529 17.51 -14.93 -5.38
N VAL A 530 17.00 -15.55 -4.31
CA VAL A 530 15.86 -16.49 -4.38
C VAL A 530 14.59 -15.80 -4.87
N PRO A 531 14.19 -14.62 -4.34
CA PRO A 531 13.03 -13.90 -4.85
C PRO A 531 13.12 -13.58 -6.36
N GLY A 532 14.30 -13.18 -6.84
CA GLY A 532 14.51 -12.90 -8.26
C GLY A 532 14.27 -14.12 -9.14
N MET A 533 14.78 -15.28 -8.73
CA MET A 533 14.59 -16.52 -9.47
C MET A 533 13.13 -16.99 -9.47
N ASN A 534 12.39 -16.80 -8.36
CA ASN A 534 10.96 -17.11 -8.30
C ASN A 534 10.16 -16.26 -9.29
N ILE A 535 10.41 -14.94 -9.35
CA ILE A 535 9.74 -14.03 -10.29
C ILE A 535 10.01 -14.42 -11.74
N VAL A 536 11.25 -14.79 -12.09
CA VAL A 536 11.59 -15.27 -13.44
C VAL A 536 10.83 -16.55 -13.78
N GLY A 537 10.68 -17.46 -12.80
CA GLY A 537 9.86 -18.67 -12.93
C GLY A 537 8.40 -18.35 -13.25
N ASP A 538 7.78 -17.47 -12.47
CA ASP A 538 6.38 -17.06 -12.64
C ASP A 538 6.16 -16.38 -14.01
N LYS A 539 7.07 -15.50 -14.43
CA LYS A 539 7.02 -14.82 -15.74
C LYS A 539 7.20 -15.78 -16.91
N PHE A 540 7.98 -16.84 -16.74
CA PHE A 540 8.09 -17.88 -17.78
C PHE A 540 6.79 -18.69 -17.89
N GLN A 541 6.18 -19.05 -16.76
CA GLN A 541 4.92 -19.79 -16.73
C GLN A 541 3.74 -19.00 -17.32
N SER A 542 3.74 -17.67 -17.12
CA SER A 542 2.73 -16.78 -17.72
C SER A 542 2.92 -16.54 -19.22
N GLY A 543 4.04 -16.99 -19.80
CA GLY A 543 4.43 -16.76 -21.20
C GLY A 543 4.99 -15.36 -21.48
N GLU A 544 5.29 -14.57 -20.44
CA GLU A 544 5.92 -13.26 -20.54
C GLU A 544 7.42 -13.39 -20.84
N TYR A 545 8.09 -14.36 -20.19
CA TYR A 545 9.49 -14.68 -20.42
C TYR A 545 9.65 -15.95 -21.26
N PHE A 546 10.71 -15.97 -22.05
CA PHE A 546 11.09 -17.10 -22.89
C PHE A 546 12.38 -17.74 -22.37
N LEU A 547 12.67 -18.96 -22.85
CA LEU A 547 13.81 -19.78 -22.42
C LEU A 547 15.16 -19.04 -22.25
N PRO A 548 15.56 -18.09 -23.13
CA PRO A 548 16.80 -17.33 -22.92
C PRO A 548 16.86 -16.58 -21.57
N HIS A 549 15.75 -16.01 -21.11
CA HIS A 549 15.68 -15.26 -19.86
C HIS A 549 15.93 -16.18 -18.66
N LEU A 550 15.33 -17.37 -18.64
CA LEU A 550 15.54 -18.38 -17.60
C LEU A 550 17.01 -18.81 -17.49
N ILE A 551 17.66 -19.05 -18.62
CA ILE A 551 19.07 -19.48 -18.66
C ILE A 551 19.99 -18.37 -18.14
N ILE A 552 19.72 -17.13 -18.54
CA ILE A 552 20.53 -15.97 -18.13
C ILE A 552 20.35 -15.67 -16.64
N ALA A 553 19.11 -15.68 -16.13
CA ALA A 553 18.81 -15.49 -14.72
C ALA A 553 19.49 -16.56 -13.83
N ALA A 554 19.40 -17.83 -14.23
CA ALA A 554 20.05 -18.92 -13.51
C ALA A 554 21.58 -18.79 -13.53
N SER A 555 22.16 -18.26 -14.61
CA SER A 555 23.59 -17.94 -14.67
C SER A 555 23.99 -16.88 -13.64
N GLY A 556 23.22 -15.79 -13.53
CA GLY A 556 23.43 -14.74 -12.51
C GLY A 556 23.40 -15.32 -11.10
N MET A 557 22.38 -16.12 -10.79
CA MET A 557 22.25 -16.78 -9.50
C MET A 557 23.42 -17.71 -9.18
N GLN A 558 23.79 -18.61 -10.10
CA GLN A 558 24.89 -19.56 -9.88
C GLN A 558 26.24 -18.85 -9.64
N ARG A 559 26.51 -17.78 -10.38
CA ARG A 559 27.75 -17.00 -10.22
C ARG A 559 27.78 -16.27 -8.88
N SER A 560 26.65 -15.71 -8.44
CA SER A 560 26.53 -15.07 -7.13
C SER A 560 26.61 -16.06 -5.98
N MET A 561 26.01 -17.25 -6.11
CA MET A 561 26.13 -18.33 -5.11
C MET A 561 27.60 -18.75 -4.90
N LYS A 562 28.38 -18.90 -5.98
CA LYS A 562 29.83 -19.18 -5.89
C LYS A 562 30.61 -18.10 -5.16
N LEU A 563 30.18 -16.84 -5.25
CA LEU A 563 30.80 -15.73 -4.54
C LEU A 563 30.54 -15.81 -3.02
N LEU A 564 29.38 -16.34 -2.63
CA LEU A 564 28.95 -16.44 -1.23
C LEU A 564 29.49 -17.69 -0.51
N GLU A 565 29.92 -18.72 -1.25
CA GLU A 565 30.47 -19.98 -0.70
C GLU A 565 31.59 -19.79 0.34
N PRO A 566 32.64 -18.97 0.10
CA PRO A 566 33.71 -18.77 1.08
C PRO A 566 33.23 -18.10 2.37
N GLU A 567 32.28 -17.18 2.27
CA GLU A 567 31.74 -16.42 3.41
C GLU A 567 30.80 -17.28 4.27
N LEU A 568 30.00 -18.15 3.62
CA LEU A 568 29.17 -19.15 4.30
C LEU A 568 30.03 -20.12 5.13
N GLN A 569 31.14 -20.59 4.55
CA GLN A 569 32.09 -21.47 5.26
C GLN A 569 32.78 -20.75 6.43
N ALA A 570 33.24 -19.51 6.23
CA ALA A 570 33.88 -18.71 7.27
C ALA A 570 32.98 -18.48 8.48
N ARG A 571 31.66 -18.35 8.27
CA ARG A 571 30.66 -18.13 9.33
C ARG A 571 30.02 -19.41 9.88
N GLN A 572 30.46 -20.60 9.43
CA GLN A 572 29.85 -21.89 9.76
C GLN A 572 28.33 -21.92 9.51
N GLN A 573 27.86 -21.22 8.48
CA GLN A 573 26.46 -21.20 8.11
C GLN A 573 26.21 -22.30 7.08
N ALA A 574 25.29 -23.22 7.39
CA ALA A 574 24.80 -24.20 6.43
C ALA A 574 23.61 -23.61 5.67
N VAL A 575 23.65 -23.68 4.34
CA VAL A 575 22.45 -23.47 3.52
C VAL A 575 21.59 -24.72 3.66
N GLU A 576 20.34 -24.55 4.11
CA GLU A 576 19.36 -25.63 4.08
C GLU A 576 19.14 -26.05 2.62
N ARG A 577 19.37 -27.33 2.32
CA ARG A 577 19.19 -27.86 0.97
C ARG A 577 17.77 -28.36 0.82
N ALA A 578 17.11 -27.99 -0.28
CA ALA A 578 15.78 -28.50 -0.62
C ALA A 578 15.81 -30.02 -0.87
N GLY A 579 16.93 -30.54 -1.38
CA GLY A 579 17.13 -31.96 -1.61
C GLY A 579 18.40 -32.23 -2.42
N THR A 580 18.63 -33.50 -2.74
CA THR A 580 19.75 -33.95 -3.57
C THR A 580 19.19 -34.70 -4.78
N LEU A 581 19.39 -34.11 -5.97
CA LEU A 581 18.93 -34.61 -7.26
C LEU A 581 20.06 -35.31 -8.01
N VAL A 582 19.82 -36.53 -8.49
CA VAL A 582 20.57 -37.14 -9.60
C VAL A 582 19.74 -37.00 -10.86
N ILE A 583 20.32 -36.55 -11.98
CA ILE A 583 19.59 -36.37 -13.24
C ILE A 583 20.40 -36.89 -14.43
N GLY A 584 19.74 -37.52 -15.42
CA GLY A 584 20.41 -38.07 -16.60
C GLY A 584 19.45 -38.37 -17.75
N SER A 585 19.96 -38.35 -18.98
CA SER A 585 19.23 -38.89 -20.14
C SER A 585 19.52 -40.39 -20.22
N VAL A 586 18.46 -41.19 -20.32
CA VAL A 586 18.54 -42.65 -20.24
C VAL A 586 19.35 -43.24 -21.40
N ALA A 587 19.80 -44.49 -21.25
CA ALA A 587 20.59 -45.18 -22.25
C ALA A 587 19.93 -45.13 -23.64
N GLY A 588 20.75 -44.87 -24.67
CA GLY A 588 20.33 -44.67 -26.05
C GLY A 588 19.80 -43.27 -26.36
N ASP A 589 19.67 -42.37 -25.38
CA ASP A 589 19.18 -41.00 -25.58
C ASP A 589 20.29 -39.95 -25.37
N ILE A 590 20.65 -39.28 -26.46
CA ILE A 590 21.72 -38.27 -26.50
C ILE A 590 21.23 -36.83 -26.29
N HIS A 591 19.92 -36.62 -26.10
CA HIS A 591 19.37 -35.27 -26.00
C HIS A 591 19.56 -34.71 -24.59
N GLU A 592 20.13 -33.51 -24.49
CA GLU A 592 20.51 -32.92 -23.20
C GLU A 592 19.76 -31.64 -22.82
N ILE A 593 19.15 -30.93 -23.78
CA ILE A 593 18.67 -29.55 -23.56
C ILE A 593 17.66 -29.47 -22.41
N GLY A 594 16.59 -30.28 -22.44
CA GLY A 594 15.56 -30.25 -21.41
C GLY A 594 16.08 -30.67 -20.03
N LYS A 595 16.89 -31.73 -19.98
CA LYS A 595 17.55 -32.21 -18.76
C LYS A 595 18.45 -31.14 -18.14
N SER A 596 19.34 -30.55 -18.94
CA SER A 596 20.30 -29.55 -18.48
C SER A 596 19.62 -28.29 -17.98
N LEU A 597 18.48 -27.91 -18.58
CA LEU A 597 17.63 -26.83 -18.09
C LEU A 597 17.06 -27.15 -16.69
N VAL A 598 16.44 -28.32 -16.52
CA VAL A 598 15.90 -28.78 -15.22
C VAL A 598 17.01 -28.81 -14.17
N GLY A 599 18.17 -29.41 -14.49
CA GLY A 599 19.31 -29.46 -13.57
C GLY A 599 19.81 -28.07 -13.14
N THR A 600 19.87 -27.14 -14.09
CA THR A 600 20.29 -25.76 -13.81
C THR A 600 19.30 -25.05 -12.88
N MET A 601 18.00 -25.16 -13.15
CA MET A 601 16.96 -24.49 -12.35
C MET A 601 16.76 -25.13 -10.98
N MET A 602 16.94 -26.44 -10.86
CA MET A 602 16.95 -27.16 -9.57
C MET A 602 18.11 -26.68 -8.70
N SER A 603 19.30 -26.53 -9.30
CA SER A 603 20.46 -25.98 -8.59
C SER A 603 20.22 -24.54 -8.13
N ALA A 604 19.60 -23.71 -8.97
CA ALA A 604 19.16 -22.37 -8.59
C ALA A 604 18.11 -22.41 -7.46
N SER A 605 17.25 -23.42 -7.44
CA SER A 605 16.19 -23.58 -6.42
C SER A 605 16.64 -24.27 -5.13
N GLY A 606 17.95 -24.37 -4.88
CA GLY A 606 18.50 -24.89 -3.62
C GLY A 606 18.69 -26.41 -3.55
N PHE A 607 18.57 -27.13 -4.68
CA PHE A 607 18.91 -28.55 -4.76
C PHE A 607 20.40 -28.75 -5.02
N GLN A 608 20.98 -29.80 -4.45
CA GLN A 608 22.27 -30.30 -4.88
C GLN A 608 22.09 -31.22 -6.09
N VAL A 609 22.62 -30.83 -7.25
CA VAL A 609 22.39 -31.55 -8.51
C VAL A 609 23.63 -32.31 -8.97
N TYR A 610 23.45 -33.60 -9.25
CA TYR A 610 24.43 -34.48 -9.88
C TYR A 610 23.92 -34.87 -11.27
N ASP A 611 24.43 -34.19 -12.29
CA ASP A 611 24.09 -34.47 -13.69
C ASP A 611 25.02 -35.56 -14.24
N LEU A 612 24.44 -36.70 -14.63
CA LEU A 612 25.14 -37.85 -15.21
C LEU A 612 25.41 -37.70 -16.71
N GLY A 613 24.85 -36.67 -17.34
CA GLY A 613 24.97 -36.45 -18.78
C GLY A 613 23.91 -37.20 -19.58
N VAL A 614 24.29 -37.65 -20.76
CA VAL A 614 23.43 -38.33 -21.72
C VAL A 614 23.90 -39.74 -22.00
N ASP A 615 23.03 -40.57 -22.59
CA ASP A 615 23.30 -41.98 -22.87
C ASP A 615 23.79 -42.75 -21.63
N VAL A 616 23.09 -42.55 -20.50
CA VAL A 616 23.50 -43.05 -19.19
C VAL A 616 22.98 -44.48 -18.98
N PRO A 617 23.87 -45.48 -18.79
CA PRO A 617 23.46 -46.85 -18.48
C PRO A 617 22.70 -46.94 -17.16
N THR A 618 21.73 -47.84 -17.08
CA THR A 618 20.83 -48.02 -15.93
C THR A 618 21.58 -48.21 -14.61
N GLU A 619 22.63 -49.03 -14.61
CA GLU A 619 23.45 -49.32 -13.44
C GLU A 619 24.16 -48.08 -12.86
N VAL A 620 24.42 -47.05 -13.68
CA VAL A 620 25.08 -45.82 -13.25
C VAL A 620 24.16 -44.98 -12.37
N PHE A 621 22.85 -44.94 -12.65
CA PHE A 621 21.88 -44.24 -11.80
C PHE A 621 21.84 -44.85 -10.40
N VAL A 622 21.73 -46.17 -10.31
CA VAL A 622 21.72 -46.92 -9.03
C VAL A 622 23.00 -46.68 -8.25
N ALA A 623 24.16 -46.76 -8.92
CA ALA A 623 25.46 -46.51 -8.29
C ALA A 623 25.57 -45.07 -7.76
N LYS A 624 25.12 -44.07 -8.55
CA LYS A 624 25.20 -42.66 -8.15
C LYS A 624 24.30 -42.34 -6.98
N ILE A 625 23.07 -42.84 -6.96
CA ILE A 625 22.15 -42.62 -5.83
C ILE A 625 22.73 -43.19 -4.54
N ARG A 626 23.36 -44.37 -4.58
CA ARG A 626 24.07 -44.95 -3.43
C ARG A 626 25.27 -44.13 -2.98
N GLU A 627 26.01 -43.56 -3.93
CA GLU A 627 27.18 -42.72 -3.64
C GLU A 627 26.76 -41.40 -2.97
N THR A 628 25.71 -40.74 -3.46
CA THR A 628 25.35 -39.38 -3.05
C THR A 628 24.27 -39.33 -1.97
N GLY A 629 23.53 -40.42 -1.74
CA GLY A 629 22.33 -40.42 -0.90
C GLY A 629 21.23 -39.53 -1.48
N ALA A 630 21.11 -39.48 -2.81
CA ALA A 630 20.11 -38.64 -3.47
C ALA A 630 18.68 -39.09 -3.12
N ASN A 631 17.85 -38.14 -2.71
CA ASN A 631 16.44 -38.37 -2.40
C ASN A 631 15.52 -38.08 -3.60
N LEU A 632 16.08 -37.58 -4.71
CA LEU A 632 15.37 -37.32 -5.96
C LEU A 632 16.17 -37.83 -7.17
N LEU A 633 15.49 -38.46 -8.12
CA LEU A 633 16.03 -38.92 -9.40
C LEU A 633 15.19 -38.36 -10.55
N GLY A 634 15.82 -37.67 -11.50
CA GLY A 634 15.20 -37.19 -12.73
C GLY A 634 15.67 -37.99 -13.95
N LEU A 635 14.72 -38.56 -14.72
CA LEU A 635 15.02 -39.33 -15.93
C LEU A 635 14.46 -38.66 -17.18
N SER A 636 15.33 -38.37 -18.15
CA SER A 636 14.95 -37.74 -19.42
C SER A 636 15.00 -38.72 -20.60
N ALA A 637 13.96 -38.71 -21.45
CA ALA A 637 13.93 -39.46 -22.71
C ALA A 637 13.14 -38.69 -23.79
N LEU A 638 13.76 -38.35 -24.92
CA LEU A 638 13.13 -37.62 -26.03
C LEU A 638 12.56 -38.55 -27.11
N LEU A 639 13.02 -39.80 -27.22
CA LEU A 639 12.57 -40.75 -28.23
C LEU A 639 11.60 -41.79 -27.64
N THR A 640 10.56 -42.16 -28.40
CA THR A 640 9.63 -43.23 -28.00
C THR A 640 10.32 -44.58 -27.83
N THR A 641 11.49 -44.78 -28.45
CA THR A 641 12.31 -45.99 -28.30
C THR A 641 13.14 -45.99 -27.01
N THR A 642 13.44 -44.83 -26.43
CA THR A 642 14.28 -44.69 -25.24
C THR A 642 13.45 -44.50 -23.96
N MET A 643 12.20 -44.03 -24.07
CA MET A 643 11.33 -43.85 -22.89
C MET A 643 11.09 -45.14 -22.09
N THR A 644 11.16 -46.32 -22.73
CA THR A 644 11.05 -47.61 -22.04
C THR A 644 12.19 -47.86 -21.06
N VAL A 645 13.36 -47.27 -21.30
CA VAL A 645 14.53 -47.39 -20.42
C VAL A 645 14.29 -46.69 -19.07
N GLN A 646 13.38 -45.72 -19.00
CA GLN A 646 12.98 -45.13 -17.72
C GLN A 646 12.39 -46.19 -16.77
N ARG A 647 11.61 -47.15 -17.31
CA ARG A 647 11.10 -48.28 -16.54
C ARG A 647 12.22 -49.19 -16.08
N ASP A 648 13.17 -49.50 -16.96
CA ASP A 648 14.31 -50.36 -16.64
C ASP A 648 15.14 -49.78 -15.47
N VAL A 649 15.27 -48.44 -15.39
CA VAL A 649 15.90 -47.77 -14.25
C VAL A 649 15.11 -47.93 -12.96
N ILE A 650 13.78 -47.80 -13.01
CA ILE A 650 12.92 -47.99 -11.82
C ILE A 650 13.00 -49.45 -11.34
N GLU A 651 12.91 -50.43 -12.24
CA GLU A 651 13.07 -51.85 -11.92
C GLU A 651 14.45 -52.14 -11.30
N ALA A 652 15.51 -51.52 -11.82
CA ALA A 652 16.85 -51.65 -11.24
C ALA A 652 16.96 -51.04 -9.82
N LEU A 653 16.22 -49.97 -9.51
CA LEU A 653 16.15 -49.41 -8.15
C LEU A 653 15.42 -50.36 -7.19
N GLU A 654 14.39 -51.05 -7.67
CA GLU A 654 13.64 -52.07 -6.91
C GLU A 654 14.52 -53.29 -6.62
N GLU A 655 15.18 -53.84 -7.65
CA GLU A 655 16.13 -54.95 -7.50
C GLU A 655 17.29 -54.60 -6.57
N ALA A 656 17.73 -53.34 -6.58
CA ALA A 656 18.77 -52.83 -5.71
C ALA A 656 18.30 -52.53 -4.27
N GLY A 657 17.00 -52.61 -3.98
CA GLY A 657 16.41 -52.37 -2.67
C GLY A 657 16.44 -50.91 -2.21
N ILE A 658 16.56 -49.95 -3.14
CA ILE A 658 16.68 -48.51 -2.83
C ILE A 658 15.55 -47.65 -3.41
N ARG A 659 14.56 -48.27 -4.07
CA ARG A 659 13.41 -47.57 -4.67
C ARG A 659 12.65 -46.67 -3.70
N ASP A 660 12.47 -47.10 -2.44
CA ASP A 660 11.76 -46.34 -1.41
C ASP A 660 12.55 -45.14 -0.85
N GLN A 661 13.85 -45.06 -1.14
CA GLN A 661 14.74 -44.02 -0.62
C GLN A 661 14.84 -42.80 -1.56
N VAL A 662 14.32 -42.91 -2.78
CA VAL A 662 14.44 -41.91 -3.83
C VAL A 662 13.11 -41.70 -4.54
N LYS A 663 12.73 -40.44 -4.73
CA LYS A 663 11.57 -40.05 -5.52
C LYS A 663 11.98 -39.94 -6.99
N VAL A 664 11.24 -40.60 -7.88
CA VAL A 664 11.57 -40.66 -9.31
C VAL A 664 10.63 -39.76 -10.09
N ILE A 665 11.15 -38.73 -10.73
CA ILE A 665 10.42 -37.88 -11.67
C ILE A 665 10.91 -38.15 -13.10
N ILE A 666 10.00 -38.12 -14.06
CA ILE A 666 10.31 -38.37 -15.48
C ILE A 666 9.92 -37.20 -16.38
N GLY A 667 10.61 -37.05 -17.50
CA GLY A 667 10.31 -36.02 -18.50
C GLY A 667 10.83 -36.35 -19.90
N GLY A 668 10.37 -35.58 -20.88
CA GLY A 668 10.74 -35.67 -22.30
C GLY A 668 9.54 -35.73 -23.25
N ALA A 669 9.74 -35.39 -24.52
CA ALA A 669 8.64 -35.17 -25.47
C ALA A 669 7.61 -36.31 -25.63
N PRO A 670 7.96 -37.61 -25.55
CA PRO A 670 7.00 -38.69 -25.72
C PRO A 670 6.36 -39.15 -24.40
N VAL A 671 6.75 -38.59 -23.25
CA VAL A 671 6.29 -39.03 -21.93
C VAL A 671 5.17 -38.12 -21.42
N ASN A 672 4.34 -38.64 -20.52
CA ASN A 672 3.22 -37.93 -19.90
C ASN A 672 2.90 -38.56 -18.53
N GLN A 673 1.89 -38.03 -17.84
CA GLN A 673 1.47 -38.56 -16.54
C GLN A 673 1.01 -40.03 -16.62
N GLU A 674 0.30 -40.43 -17.67
CA GLU A 674 -0.14 -41.83 -17.85
C GLU A 674 1.05 -42.80 -17.94
N TRP A 675 2.13 -42.39 -18.61
CA TRP A 675 3.37 -43.15 -18.67
C TRP A 675 4.06 -43.24 -17.31
N ALA A 676 4.13 -42.12 -16.57
CA ALA A 676 4.69 -42.10 -15.22
C ALA A 676 3.98 -43.09 -14.28
N ASP A 677 2.64 -43.08 -14.31
CA ASP A 677 1.81 -44.00 -13.52
C ASP A 677 2.04 -45.45 -13.95
N THR A 678 2.20 -45.71 -15.26
CA THR A 678 2.41 -47.06 -15.82
C THR A 678 3.73 -47.69 -15.37
N ILE A 679 4.80 -46.89 -15.27
CA ILE A 679 6.15 -47.39 -14.92
C ILE A 679 6.47 -47.25 -13.43
N GLY A 680 5.56 -46.70 -12.63
CA GLY A 680 5.75 -46.52 -11.20
C GLY A 680 6.69 -45.36 -10.83
N ALA A 681 6.75 -44.30 -11.63
CA ALA A 681 7.42 -43.05 -11.24
C ALA A 681 6.58 -42.28 -10.21
N ASP A 682 7.22 -41.47 -9.36
CA ASP A 682 6.54 -40.63 -8.35
C ASP A 682 5.94 -39.36 -8.95
N GLY A 683 6.32 -38.97 -10.17
CA GLY A 683 5.66 -37.88 -10.88
C GLY A 683 6.22 -37.54 -12.26
N TYR A 684 5.50 -36.67 -12.96
CA TYR A 684 5.84 -36.14 -14.28
C TYR A 684 5.64 -34.62 -14.29
N ALA A 685 6.46 -33.91 -15.06
CA ALA A 685 6.30 -32.48 -15.30
C ALA A 685 6.39 -32.16 -16.80
N ASP A 686 5.47 -31.32 -17.28
CA ASP A 686 5.40 -30.87 -18.68
C ASP A 686 6.54 -29.91 -19.06
N ASP A 687 7.13 -29.22 -18.08
CA ASP A 687 8.22 -28.28 -18.29
C ASP A 687 9.20 -28.21 -17.10
N ALA A 688 10.25 -27.41 -17.24
CA ALA A 688 11.31 -27.32 -16.24
C ALA A 688 10.91 -26.59 -14.96
N VAL A 689 9.91 -25.71 -14.99
CA VAL A 689 9.39 -25.01 -13.80
C VAL A 689 8.52 -25.97 -12.99
N GLY A 690 7.59 -26.66 -13.65
CA GLY A 690 6.75 -27.69 -13.03
C GLY A 690 7.57 -28.82 -12.42
N ALA A 691 8.72 -29.15 -13.00
CA ALA A 691 9.64 -30.13 -12.42
C ALA A 691 10.13 -29.73 -11.03
N ILE A 692 10.42 -28.43 -10.81
CA ILE A 692 10.91 -27.89 -9.52
C ILE A 692 9.81 -27.93 -8.47
N GLU A 693 8.60 -27.50 -8.83
CA GLU A 693 7.43 -27.53 -7.94
C GLU A 693 7.13 -28.96 -7.49
N LEU A 694 7.09 -29.89 -8.45
CA LEU A 694 6.90 -31.31 -8.18
C LEU A 694 8.01 -31.87 -7.28
N ALA A 695 9.26 -31.53 -7.55
CA ALA A 695 10.38 -31.96 -6.73
C ALA A 695 10.23 -31.51 -5.28
N LYS A 696 9.95 -30.22 -5.04
CA LYS A 696 9.73 -29.69 -3.68
C LYS A 696 8.60 -30.45 -2.97
N GLN A 697 7.45 -30.63 -3.64
CA GLN A 697 6.32 -31.38 -3.08
C GLN A 697 6.68 -32.83 -2.70
N LEU A 698 7.58 -33.48 -3.46
CA LEU A 698 7.96 -34.88 -3.23
C LEU A 698 9.00 -35.06 -2.12
N VAL A 699 9.87 -34.09 -1.87
CA VAL A 699 10.97 -34.24 -0.89
C VAL A 699 10.84 -33.39 0.38
N GLY A 700 9.89 -32.44 0.44
CA GLY A 700 9.66 -31.58 1.61
C GLY A 700 8.86 -30.34 1.28
#